data_AF-A0A7V8W9Z9-F1
#
_entry.id   AF-A0A7V8W9Z9-F1
#
_cell.length_a   1.000
_cell.length_b   1.000
_cell.length_c   1.000
_cell.angle_alpha   90.00
_cell.angle_beta   90.00
_cell.angle_gamma   90.00
#
_symmetry.space_group_name_H-M   'P 1'
#
loop_
_entity.id
_entity.type
_entity.pdbx_description
1 polymer ?
#
loop_
_entity_poly.entity_id
_entity_poly.type
_entity_poly.pdbx_seq_one_letter_code
_entity_poly.pdbx_strand_id
1 'polypeptide(L)'
;RNDSGSARPAGIGERPGPPLLYRDLPVAPELSVEAPFAADPLLVSGTDAYRDGEYLYQDYLFDDHGADTLPGEGNLSKPGPSNFSPAAGDVAYPTAERYAANAADFVEFRVRPTANAILYRVTLNTVKARDAAIVGIGIDKGANGGPQVAWPDRAGITSPGLDSFITAWGTGGKITTFGPGGSSQALPAGAVDISRRTNQMEIRVPRSILNPGGATWRYVAGAGVHDGSGGFEAVETRPDPQEDAPTSGSREPAPAVFNLAFRFDEPQFDEPQPGGPAYTTAPGVGNWFEDKQARVLSNRTSGGFHADVDFGALAAGADERIHAPGRQQARILTSQLDTHEGVEAGFSPFGGRLQPYVLTKPPNAGERPSGLTFSLHSLGGTYTQFAVFSPRQLQQFGAQRGDFVVTPLARGPDGWYTDEAEVDTFEAWRDVAAHFNLDSTRTYVSGYSMGGYGTYKLATQYPDLFARAFTTVGPPAREIWLPPAPPVGETPEGSGPTAYTNSNLVLENARWVPFLNWVGATDQLVPIPGPRAQQRRFDALGLRSRLRVFTPADHFTLAILDRWDEGRDFLGNAPVERRPSRVNYAFVPAADRPQLGLIHDHAYWVSDLEARDESGDPGTDPARGEIDARSQAFGEGQPITEGVSGGGGPGSAGPPLVSTIEGTRWTGIPATPKRNRLVVGLENVGRGTIDGRGAKLDGAVGRHPLRVRLESDGNGRM
;
A
#
# COMPACT_ATOMS: atom_id res chain seq x y z
N ARG A 1 -2.91 -11.54 24.16
CA ARG A 1 -2.74 -10.09 24.48
C ARG A 1 -1.48 -9.95 25.33
N ASN A 2 -0.32 -9.97 24.69
CA ASN A 2 0.98 -9.66 25.29
C ASN A 2 1.40 -8.30 24.74
N ASP A 3 2.05 -7.46 25.56
CA ASP A 3 2.69 -6.20 25.16
C ASP A 3 3.50 -6.42 23.87
N SER A 4 2.91 -6.07 22.73
CA SER A 4 3.56 -6.12 21.43
C SER A 4 4.51 -4.94 21.37
N GLY A 5 5.77 -5.18 21.73
CA GLY A 5 6.93 -4.63 21.01
C GLY A 5 6.95 -3.13 20.75
N SER A 6 6.35 -2.27 21.59
CA SER A 6 6.70 -0.86 21.58
C SER A 6 8.15 -0.78 22.06
N ALA A 7 9.09 -0.73 21.13
CA ALA A 7 10.48 -0.42 21.40
C ALA A 7 10.53 1.02 21.92
N ARG A 8 10.21 1.23 23.20
CA ARG A 8 10.39 2.50 23.89
C ARG A 8 11.90 2.72 24.03
N PRO A 9 12.51 3.68 23.32
CA PRO A 9 13.86 4.09 23.66
C PRO A 9 13.74 4.90 24.94
N ALA A 10 14.36 4.44 26.03
CA ALA A 10 14.42 5.21 27.26
C ALA A 10 15.07 6.59 27.00
N GLY A 11 14.31 7.67 27.19
CA GLY A 11 14.83 9.02 27.43
C GLY A 11 15.09 9.91 26.21
N ILE A 12 14.15 10.01 25.27
CA ILE A 12 14.00 11.18 24.38
C ILE A 12 12.62 11.79 24.68
N GLY A 13 12.52 13.12 24.72
CA GLY A 13 11.34 13.89 25.13
C GLY A 13 10.06 13.56 24.39
N GLU A 14 10.14 13.13 23.12
CA GLU A 14 8.98 12.67 22.32
C GLU A 14 9.30 11.44 21.45
N ARG A 15 8.23 10.78 20.96
CA ARG A 15 8.33 9.60 20.11
C ARG A 15 8.49 10.05 18.64
N PRO A 16 9.52 9.60 17.90
CA PRO A 16 9.77 10.05 16.53
C PRO A 16 8.62 9.83 15.55
N GLY A 17 8.39 10.75 14.62
CA GLY A 17 7.32 10.65 13.62
C GLY A 17 5.92 10.95 14.19
N PRO A 18 4.88 10.86 13.37
CA PRO A 18 3.57 11.38 13.74
C PRO A 18 2.93 10.56 14.88
N PRO A 19 2.08 11.19 15.73
CA PRO A 19 1.33 10.48 16.77
C PRO A 19 0.55 9.26 16.25
N LEU A 20 0.11 9.30 14.99
CA LEU A 20 -0.55 8.19 14.29
C LEU A 20 0.25 6.87 14.37
N LEU A 21 1.58 6.92 14.22
CA LEU A 21 2.47 5.75 14.20
C LEU A 21 2.39 4.90 15.48
N TYR A 22 1.86 5.49 16.57
CA TYR A 22 1.84 4.90 17.89
C TYR A 22 0.46 4.51 18.41
N ARG A 23 -0.57 4.62 17.58
CA ARG A 23 -1.94 4.20 17.93
C ARG A 23 -2.08 2.67 17.87
N ASP A 24 -3.02 2.13 18.62
CA ASP A 24 -3.40 0.70 18.52
C ASP A 24 -4.05 0.41 17.16
N LEU A 25 -3.76 -0.76 16.58
CA LEU A 25 -4.34 -1.15 15.29
C LEU A 25 -5.87 -1.04 15.34
N PRO A 26 -6.50 -0.37 14.36
CA PRO A 26 -7.94 -0.28 14.30
C PRO A 26 -8.56 -1.66 14.03
N VAL A 27 -9.85 -1.79 14.34
CA VAL A 27 -10.64 -3.01 14.08
C VAL A 27 -11.64 -2.71 12.97
N ALA A 28 -11.65 -3.55 11.93
CA ALA A 28 -12.62 -3.50 10.85
C ALA A 28 -13.83 -4.37 11.22
N PRO A 29 -15.06 -3.84 11.19
CA PRO A 29 -16.27 -4.66 11.26
C PRO A 29 -16.29 -5.83 10.26
N GLU A 30 -15.69 -5.64 9.08
CA GLU A 30 -15.58 -6.62 8.01
C GLU A 30 -14.78 -7.85 8.41
N LEU A 31 -13.82 -7.67 9.31
CA LEU A 31 -12.96 -8.72 9.86
C LEU A 31 -13.43 -9.21 11.24
N SER A 32 -14.59 -8.73 11.72
CA SER A 32 -15.12 -9.18 13.01
C SER A 32 -15.51 -10.66 12.98
N VAL A 33 -15.26 -11.33 14.10
CA VAL A 33 -15.56 -12.75 14.27
C VAL A 33 -16.62 -12.88 15.35
N GLU A 34 -17.83 -13.25 14.92
CA GLU A 34 -18.99 -13.45 15.78
C GLU A 34 -19.43 -14.92 15.69
N ALA A 35 -19.96 -15.44 16.80
CA ALA A 35 -20.49 -16.79 16.84
C ALA A 35 -21.58 -16.94 15.77
N PRO A 36 -21.60 -18.04 15.01
CA PRO A 36 -20.96 -19.32 15.32
C PRO A 36 -19.50 -19.48 14.85
N PHE A 37 -18.91 -18.50 14.18
CA PHE A 37 -17.50 -18.50 13.79
C PHE A 37 -16.61 -18.01 14.95
N ALA A 38 -15.35 -18.43 14.96
CA ALA A 38 -14.40 -18.21 16.05
C ALA A 38 -12.95 -17.97 15.58
N ALA A 39 -12.58 -18.43 14.37
CA ALA A 39 -11.19 -18.31 13.90
C ALA A 39 -10.80 -16.87 13.51
N ASP A 40 -9.59 -16.45 13.88
CA ASP A 40 -9.02 -15.18 13.40
C ASP A 40 -8.73 -15.22 11.89
N PRO A 41 -8.97 -14.12 11.14
CA PRO A 41 -8.70 -14.04 9.70
C PRO A 41 -7.21 -14.26 9.38
N LEU A 42 -6.90 -14.59 8.11
CA LEU A 42 -5.53 -14.89 7.70
C LEU A 42 -4.71 -13.63 7.43
N LEU A 43 -5.38 -12.55 6.98
CA LEU A 43 -4.82 -11.23 6.63
C LEU A 43 -3.70 -11.25 5.58
N VAL A 44 -3.59 -12.37 4.86
CA VAL A 44 -2.67 -12.55 3.73
C VAL A 44 -3.46 -13.14 2.59
N SER A 45 -3.62 -12.38 1.52
CA SER A 45 -4.39 -12.77 0.34
C SER A 45 -3.74 -13.96 -0.37
N GLY A 46 -4.55 -14.76 -1.06
CA GLY A 46 -4.11 -15.97 -1.74
C GLY A 46 -3.63 -17.06 -0.79
N THR A 47 -4.18 -17.11 0.42
CA THR A 47 -3.88 -18.18 1.40
C THR A 47 -5.15 -18.77 1.98
N ASP A 48 -5.03 -19.98 2.49
CA ASP A 48 -6.06 -20.71 3.20
C ASP A 48 -5.50 -21.48 4.42
N ALA A 49 -6.40 -21.86 5.32
CA ALA A 49 -6.07 -22.62 6.50
C ALA A 49 -7.28 -23.34 7.10
N TYR A 50 -7.00 -24.39 7.87
CA TYR A 50 -7.89 -24.85 8.93
C TYR A 50 -7.56 -24.13 10.24
N ARG A 51 -8.56 -23.62 10.96
CA ARG A 51 -8.42 -23.04 12.32
C ARG A 51 -9.73 -23.18 13.09
N ASP A 52 -9.67 -23.55 14.36
CA ASP A 52 -10.83 -23.59 15.28
C ASP A 52 -12.07 -24.34 14.73
N GLY A 53 -11.85 -25.36 13.90
CA GLY A 53 -12.92 -26.12 13.23
C GLY A 53 -13.56 -25.41 12.03
N GLU A 54 -12.87 -24.42 11.46
CA GLU A 54 -13.22 -23.69 10.25
C GLU A 54 -12.19 -23.91 9.16
N TYR A 55 -12.65 -23.93 7.91
CA TYR A 55 -11.80 -23.65 6.76
C TYR A 55 -11.93 -22.16 6.44
N LEU A 56 -10.81 -21.50 6.15
CA LEU A 56 -10.74 -20.08 5.81
C LEU A 56 -9.95 -19.91 4.52
N TYR A 57 -10.45 -19.08 3.62
CA TYR A 57 -9.73 -18.55 2.45
C TYR A 57 -9.76 -17.03 2.51
N GLN A 58 -8.62 -16.39 2.25
CA GLN A 58 -8.48 -14.93 2.20
C GLN A 58 -8.17 -14.49 0.77
N ASP A 59 -9.03 -13.61 0.23
CA ASP A 59 -8.95 -13.15 -1.15
C ASP A 59 -8.07 -11.89 -1.29
N TYR A 60 -7.82 -11.48 -2.54
CA TYR A 60 -7.21 -10.20 -2.87
C TYR A 60 -8.25 -9.09 -2.75
N LEU A 61 -7.82 -7.83 -2.59
CA LEU A 61 -8.74 -6.70 -2.47
C LEU A 61 -8.75 -5.90 -3.77
N PHE A 62 -9.94 -5.45 -4.15
CA PHE A 62 -10.21 -4.59 -5.29
C PHE A 62 -9.81 -5.21 -6.62
N ASP A 63 -10.00 -6.51 -6.78
CA ASP A 63 -9.57 -7.26 -7.97
C ASP A 63 -10.75 -7.88 -8.76
N ASP A 64 -11.97 -7.47 -8.40
CA ASP A 64 -13.24 -7.90 -8.96
C ASP A 64 -13.54 -7.30 -10.34
N HIS A 65 -12.61 -7.52 -11.28
CA HIS A 65 -12.62 -6.96 -12.63
C HIS A 65 -13.26 -7.88 -13.68
N GLY A 66 -13.63 -9.10 -13.30
CA GLY A 66 -14.33 -10.05 -14.15
C GLY A 66 -13.48 -10.60 -15.30
N ALA A 67 -14.14 -11.03 -16.38
CA ALA A 67 -13.49 -11.61 -17.55
C ALA A 67 -12.71 -10.59 -18.38
N ASP A 68 -11.65 -11.03 -19.06
CA ASP A 68 -10.96 -10.30 -20.13
C ASP A 68 -11.57 -10.68 -21.49
N THR A 69 -12.43 -9.83 -22.06
CA THR A 69 -13.26 -10.15 -23.24
C THR A 69 -12.94 -9.31 -24.47
N LEU A 70 -12.15 -8.26 -24.33
CA LEU A 70 -11.76 -7.34 -25.39
C LEU A 70 -10.34 -7.67 -25.89
N PRO A 71 -10.12 -7.81 -27.20
CA PRO A 71 -8.78 -7.95 -27.75
C PRO A 71 -8.00 -6.64 -27.60
N GLY A 72 -6.90 -6.64 -26.85
CA GLY A 72 -6.02 -5.46 -26.72
C GLY A 72 -5.34 -5.37 -25.38
N GLU A 73 -4.63 -4.26 -25.14
CA GLU A 73 -4.24 -3.94 -23.77
C GLU A 73 -5.53 -3.67 -22.98
N GLY A 74 -5.73 -4.34 -21.84
CA GLY A 74 -6.86 -4.16 -20.94
C GLY A 74 -6.83 -2.74 -20.38
N ASN A 75 -7.30 -1.77 -21.15
CA ASN A 75 -7.17 -0.36 -20.82
C ASN A 75 -8.27 0.08 -19.84
N LEU A 76 -8.61 -0.79 -18.89
CA LEU A 76 -9.53 -0.48 -17.82
C LEU A 76 -8.79 0.31 -16.75
N SER A 77 -8.75 1.62 -16.95
CA SER A 77 -8.47 2.51 -15.86
C SER A 77 -9.64 2.44 -14.85
N LYS A 78 -9.34 2.07 -13.61
CA LYS A 78 -10.17 2.49 -12.47
C LYS A 78 -10.32 4.01 -12.55
N PRO A 79 -11.39 4.60 -12.03
CA PRO A 79 -11.53 6.04 -12.16
C PRO A 79 -10.38 6.75 -11.39
N GLY A 80 -9.50 7.39 -12.16
CA GLY A 80 -8.18 7.87 -11.73
C GLY A 80 -7.12 7.57 -12.80
N PRO A 81 -5.91 8.16 -12.74
CA PRO A 81 -4.88 7.98 -13.76
C PRO A 81 -4.16 6.62 -13.62
N SER A 82 -4.85 5.48 -13.61
CA SER A 82 -4.27 4.13 -13.43
C SER A 82 -3.52 3.56 -14.66
N ASN A 83 -3.02 4.42 -15.54
CA ASN A 83 -2.40 4.07 -16.81
C ASN A 83 -1.12 3.21 -16.68
N PHE A 84 -0.58 3.03 -15.47
CA PHE A 84 0.64 2.24 -15.20
C PHE A 84 0.36 0.91 -14.47
N SER A 85 -0.89 0.63 -14.12
CA SER A 85 -1.28 -0.62 -13.45
C SER A 85 -2.72 -1.00 -13.82
N PRO A 86 -2.99 -1.26 -15.11
CA PRO A 86 -4.31 -1.67 -15.58
C PRO A 86 -4.73 -3.00 -14.96
N ALA A 87 -6.05 -3.20 -14.82
CA ALA A 87 -6.64 -4.52 -14.60
C ALA A 87 -6.72 -5.29 -15.93
N ALA A 88 -6.63 -6.61 -15.88
CA ALA A 88 -6.85 -7.51 -17.01
C ALA A 88 -8.35 -7.63 -17.33
N GLY A 89 -9.18 -7.86 -16.32
CA GLY A 89 -10.63 -7.96 -16.50
C GLY A 89 -11.26 -6.65 -16.99
N ASP A 90 -12.25 -6.77 -17.89
CA ASP A 90 -12.87 -5.64 -18.58
C ASP A 90 -14.37 -5.44 -18.27
N VAL A 91 -14.85 -6.11 -17.22
CA VAL A 91 -16.27 -6.09 -16.84
C VAL A 91 -16.61 -4.81 -16.08
N ALA A 92 -17.74 -4.19 -16.46
CA ALA A 92 -18.28 -3.01 -15.80
C ALA A 92 -19.36 -3.39 -14.79
N TYR A 93 -19.30 -2.79 -13.60
CA TYR A 93 -20.45 -2.72 -12.72
C TYR A 93 -21.57 -1.86 -13.33
N PRO A 94 -22.86 -2.21 -13.09
CA PRO A 94 -23.93 -1.26 -13.30
C PRO A 94 -23.71 0.01 -12.47
N THR A 95 -24.10 1.17 -12.99
CA THR A 95 -23.74 2.49 -12.45
C THR A 95 -24.51 2.91 -11.19
N ALA A 96 -25.47 2.09 -10.74
CA ALA A 96 -26.24 2.41 -9.54
C ALA A 96 -25.35 2.39 -8.29
N GLU A 97 -25.49 3.41 -7.44
CA GLU A 97 -24.71 3.62 -6.21
C GLU A 97 -24.66 2.37 -5.30
N ARG A 98 -25.73 1.56 -5.31
CA ARG A 98 -25.82 0.32 -4.53
C ARG A 98 -24.72 -0.71 -4.82
N TYR A 99 -24.05 -0.61 -5.97
CA TYR A 99 -22.95 -1.52 -6.34
C TYR A 99 -21.58 -0.93 -6.03
N ALA A 100 -21.48 0.40 -5.95
CA ALA A 100 -20.27 1.17 -5.63
C ALA A 100 -18.98 0.62 -6.31
N ALA A 101 -19.14 0.16 -7.55
CA ALA A 101 -18.10 -0.46 -8.38
C ALA A 101 -17.24 -1.53 -7.70
N ASN A 102 -17.76 -2.22 -6.67
CA ASN A 102 -16.98 -3.17 -5.86
C ASN A 102 -17.83 -4.19 -5.08
N ALA A 103 -19.15 -4.28 -5.35
CA ALA A 103 -20.08 -5.09 -4.56
C ALA A 103 -19.88 -6.61 -4.67
N ALA A 104 -19.07 -7.09 -5.62
CA ALA A 104 -18.75 -8.50 -5.81
C ALA A 104 -17.28 -8.84 -5.50
N ASP A 105 -16.58 -7.97 -4.78
CA ASP A 105 -15.20 -8.22 -4.33
C ASP A 105 -15.17 -9.08 -3.07
N PHE A 106 -14.55 -10.26 -3.15
CA PHE A 106 -14.37 -11.11 -1.99
C PHE A 106 -13.31 -10.50 -1.06
N VAL A 107 -13.53 -10.67 0.23
CA VAL A 107 -12.50 -10.49 1.26
C VAL A 107 -12.14 -11.85 1.83
N GLU A 108 -13.15 -12.66 2.14
CA GLU A 108 -12.96 -13.93 2.84
C GLU A 108 -14.07 -14.94 2.50
N PHE A 109 -13.72 -16.22 2.45
CA PHE A 109 -14.66 -17.33 2.40
C PHE A 109 -14.38 -18.31 3.54
N ARG A 110 -15.43 -18.76 4.24
CA ARG A 110 -15.32 -19.74 5.33
C ARG A 110 -16.32 -20.88 5.22
N VAL A 111 -15.91 -22.04 5.72
CA VAL A 111 -16.78 -23.21 5.94
C VAL A 111 -16.70 -23.64 7.39
N ARG A 112 -17.86 -23.82 8.04
CA ARG A 112 -17.97 -24.35 9.40
C ARG A 112 -19.11 -25.37 9.53
N PRO A 113 -18.81 -26.65 9.78
CA PRO A 113 -19.84 -27.62 10.12
C PRO A 113 -20.36 -27.40 11.55
N THR A 114 -21.67 -27.48 11.72
CA THR A 114 -22.33 -27.56 13.04
C THR A 114 -23.12 -28.85 13.16
N ALA A 115 -23.69 -29.13 14.33
CA ALA A 115 -24.54 -30.31 14.51
C ALA A 115 -25.75 -30.35 13.56
N ASN A 116 -26.29 -29.19 13.17
CA ASN A 116 -27.56 -29.09 12.44
C ASN A 116 -27.43 -28.57 11.00
N ALA A 117 -26.31 -27.95 10.64
CA ALA A 117 -26.09 -27.34 9.33
C ALA A 117 -24.60 -27.27 8.97
N ILE A 118 -24.32 -27.10 7.68
CA ILE A 118 -23.06 -26.53 7.21
C ILE A 118 -23.26 -25.03 7.04
N LEU A 119 -22.38 -24.25 7.67
CA LEU A 119 -22.40 -22.80 7.58
C LEU A 119 -21.30 -22.35 6.63
N TYR A 120 -21.65 -21.44 5.74
CA TYR A 120 -20.70 -20.70 4.94
C TYR A 120 -20.75 -19.24 5.36
N ARG A 121 -19.59 -18.59 5.38
CA ARG A 121 -19.51 -17.13 5.51
C ARG A 121 -18.72 -16.59 4.35
N VAL A 122 -19.27 -15.55 3.73
CA VAL A 122 -18.61 -14.79 2.69
C VAL A 122 -18.53 -13.36 3.18
N THR A 123 -17.33 -12.83 3.31
CA THR A 123 -17.13 -11.39 3.53
C THR A 123 -16.88 -10.75 2.17
N LEU A 124 -17.63 -9.71 1.86
CA LEU A 124 -17.43 -8.87 0.69
C LEU A 124 -16.75 -7.56 1.11
N ASN A 125 -16.07 -6.89 0.18
CA ASN A 125 -15.46 -5.59 0.45
C ASN A 125 -16.55 -4.52 0.60
N THR A 126 -17.61 -4.61 -0.21
CA THR A 126 -18.68 -3.59 -0.29
C THR A 126 -20.10 -4.18 -0.24
N VAL A 127 -20.95 -3.67 0.66
CA VAL A 127 -22.39 -3.99 0.81
C VAL A 127 -23.23 -2.73 1.10
N LYS A 128 -23.36 -1.86 0.09
CA LYS A 128 -24.28 -0.70 0.15
C LYS A 128 -25.75 -1.10 0.22
N ALA A 129 -26.12 -2.24 -0.37
CA ALA A 129 -27.46 -2.82 -0.27
C ALA A 129 -27.39 -4.34 -0.07
N ARG A 130 -28.31 -4.87 0.74
CA ARG A 130 -28.29 -6.28 1.16
C ARG A 130 -28.51 -7.28 0.02
N ASP A 131 -29.10 -6.83 -1.07
CA ASP A 131 -29.45 -7.64 -2.22
C ASP A 131 -28.73 -7.16 -3.49
N ALA A 132 -27.61 -6.43 -3.34
CA ALA A 132 -26.77 -5.98 -4.45
C ALA A 132 -25.88 -7.09 -5.01
N ALA A 133 -25.28 -7.89 -4.12
CA ALA A 133 -24.38 -8.98 -4.48
C ALA A 133 -25.09 -10.33 -4.53
N ILE A 134 -24.58 -11.22 -5.38
CA ILE A 134 -24.94 -12.64 -5.42
C ILE A 134 -23.66 -13.49 -5.37
N VAL A 135 -23.71 -14.59 -4.64
CA VAL A 135 -22.60 -15.53 -4.46
C VAL A 135 -23.03 -16.91 -4.94
N GLY A 136 -22.16 -17.53 -5.74
CA GLY A 136 -22.24 -18.92 -6.16
C GLY A 136 -21.23 -19.77 -5.41
N ILE A 137 -21.65 -20.93 -4.90
CA ILE A 137 -20.78 -21.94 -4.26
C ILE A 137 -21.07 -23.29 -4.89
N GLY A 138 -20.18 -23.75 -5.78
CA GLY A 138 -20.23 -25.09 -6.37
C GLY A 138 -19.55 -26.11 -5.47
N ILE A 139 -20.12 -27.31 -5.40
CA ILE A 139 -19.65 -28.42 -4.56
C ILE A 139 -19.55 -29.67 -5.42
N ASP A 140 -18.33 -30.18 -5.56
CA ASP A 140 -18.02 -31.53 -6.06
C ASP A 140 -17.76 -32.42 -4.83
N LYS A 141 -18.73 -33.29 -4.51
CA LYS A 141 -18.73 -34.14 -3.32
C LYS A 141 -17.78 -35.32 -3.45
N GLY A 142 -17.36 -35.64 -4.68
CA GLY A 142 -16.38 -36.68 -4.96
C GLY A 142 -14.95 -36.17 -5.04
N ALA A 143 -14.75 -34.85 -5.09
CA ALA A 143 -13.47 -34.18 -5.29
C ALA A 143 -12.67 -34.75 -6.49
N ASN A 144 -13.39 -35.16 -7.54
CA ASN A 144 -12.83 -35.91 -8.67
C ASN A 144 -12.63 -35.06 -9.93
N GLY A 145 -13.15 -33.83 -9.95
CA GLY A 145 -12.98 -32.93 -11.09
C GLY A 145 -13.61 -33.48 -12.38
N GLY A 146 -14.81 -34.06 -12.27
CA GLY A 146 -15.58 -34.67 -13.37
C GLY A 146 -15.98 -33.71 -14.51
N PRO A 147 -17.02 -34.03 -15.29
CA PRO A 147 -17.39 -33.24 -16.47
C PRO A 147 -17.79 -31.80 -16.11
N GLN A 148 -17.62 -30.87 -17.04
CA GLN A 148 -18.02 -29.48 -16.86
C GLN A 148 -19.53 -29.37 -16.66
N VAL A 149 -19.94 -28.65 -15.61
CA VAL A 149 -21.32 -28.37 -15.25
C VAL A 149 -21.51 -26.85 -15.26
N ALA A 150 -22.53 -26.38 -15.99
CA ALA A 150 -22.87 -24.98 -16.03
C ALA A 150 -23.35 -24.50 -14.66
N TRP A 151 -22.83 -23.37 -14.22
CA TRP A 151 -23.37 -22.69 -13.06
C TRP A 151 -24.81 -22.26 -13.38
N PRO A 152 -25.77 -22.47 -12.46
CA PRO A 152 -27.14 -22.08 -12.69
C PRO A 152 -27.28 -20.56 -12.71
N ASP A 153 -28.50 -20.08 -12.92
CA ASP A 153 -28.89 -18.70 -12.58
C ASP A 153 -28.11 -17.61 -13.33
N ARG A 154 -27.79 -17.87 -14.60
CA ARG A 154 -27.18 -16.91 -15.54
C ARG A 154 -25.75 -16.48 -15.20
N ALA A 155 -25.03 -17.22 -14.35
CA ALA A 155 -23.62 -16.93 -14.05
C ALA A 155 -22.71 -16.92 -15.30
N GLY A 156 -23.04 -17.73 -16.32
CA GLY A 156 -22.34 -17.69 -17.61
C GLY A 156 -20.98 -18.41 -17.63
N ILE A 157 -20.68 -19.21 -16.59
CA ILE A 157 -19.48 -20.04 -16.50
C ILE A 157 -19.79 -21.51 -16.18
N THR A 158 -18.77 -22.37 -16.27
CA THR A 158 -18.82 -23.81 -15.95
C THR A 158 -17.74 -24.21 -14.94
N SER A 159 -18.00 -25.26 -14.16
CA SER A 159 -16.98 -25.88 -13.29
C SER A 159 -17.02 -27.40 -13.40
N PRO A 160 -15.88 -28.07 -13.19
CA PRO A 160 -15.80 -29.53 -13.26
C PRO A 160 -16.52 -30.20 -12.08
N GLY A 161 -17.32 -31.23 -12.36
CA GLY A 161 -17.73 -32.24 -11.38
C GLY A 161 -18.81 -31.81 -10.38
N LEU A 162 -19.52 -30.69 -10.59
CA LEU A 162 -20.48 -30.20 -9.60
C LEU A 162 -21.64 -31.19 -9.34
N ASP A 163 -21.81 -31.60 -8.08
CA ASP A 163 -22.98 -32.34 -7.59
C ASP A 163 -24.07 -31.40 -7.06
N SER A 164 -23.66 -30.24 -6.54
CA SER A 164 -24.56 -29.25 -5.95
C SER A 164 -24.01 -27.84 -6.14
N PHE A 165 -24.90 -26.87 -6.16
CA PHE A 165 -24.57 -25.45 -6.30
C PHE A 165 -25.48 -24.61 -5.42
N ILE A 166 -24.89 -23.79 -4.57
CA ILE A 166 -25.63 -22.82 -3.75
C ILE A 166 -25.57 -21.47 -4.47
N THR A 167 -26.73 -20.87 -4.72
CA THR A 167 -26.86 -19.48 -5.17
C THR A 167 -27.47 -18.69 -4.03
N ALA A 168 -26.76 -17.66 -3.53
CA ALA A 168 -27.18 -16.88 -2.37
C ALA A 168 -27.03 -15.38 -2.61
N TRP A 169 -28.00 -14.60 -2.16
CA TRP A 169 -27.96 -13.14 -2.08
C TRP A 169 -28.44 -12.74 -0.69
N GLY A 170 -28.16 -11.53 -0.21
CA GLY A 170 -28.27 -11.25 1.23
C GLY A 170 -29.67 -11.22 1.86
N THR A 171 -30.70 -11.61 1.11
CA THR A 171 -32.08 -11.82 1.59
C THR A 171 -32.66 -13.19 1.21
N GLY A 172 -31.92 -14.05 0.51
CA GLY A 172 -32.42 -15.34 0.05
C GLY A 172 -31.36 -16.22 -0.61
N GLY A 173 -31.72 -17.47 -0.85
CA GLY A 173 -30.83 -18.37 -1.55
C GLY A 173 -31.53 -19.66 -1.92
N LYS A 174 -30.87 -20.43 -2.77
CA LYS A 174 -31.33 -21.74 -3.23
C LYS A 174 -30.16 -22.67 -3.42
N ILE A 175 -30.46 -23.96 -3.41
CA ILE A 175 -29.50 -25.00 -3.75
C ILE A 175 -30.03 -25.79 -4.94
N THR A 176 -29.18 -25.93 -5.95
CA THR A 176 -29.42 -26.74 -7.14
C THR A 176 -28.58 -28.00 -7.02
N THR A 177 -29.18 -29.16 -7.30
CA THR A 177 -28.52 -30.46 -7.33
C THR A 177 -28.46 -30.97 -8.76
N PHE A 178 -27.33 -31.56 -9.16
CA PHE A 178 -27.11 -32.05 -10.51
C PHE A 178 -27.16 -33.59 -10.57
N GLY A 179 -27.33 -34.13 -11.77
CA GLY A 179 -27.47 -35.57 -12.02
C GLY A 179 -28.93 -36.07 -12.07
N PRO A 180 -29.16 -37.39 -12.10
CA PRO A 180 -30.50 -37.97 -12.19
C PRO A 180 -31.38 -37.55 -11.01
N GLY A 181 -32.52 -36.90 -11.29
CA GLY A 181 -33.40 -36.35 -10.25
C GLY A 181 -32.94 -34.99 -9.68
N GLY A 182 -31.96 -34.34 -10.34
CA GLY A 182 -31.52 -33.00 -10.00
C GLY A 182 -32.68 -32.01 -9.95
N SER A 183 -32.65 -31.13 -8.96
CA SER A 183 -33.69 -30.14 -8.69
C SER A 183 -33.08 -28.88 -8.07
N SER A 184 -33.80 -27.76 -8.19
CA SER A 184 -33.49 -26.53 -7.47
C SER A 184 -34.55 -26.30 -6.40
N GLN A 185 -34.12 -26.02 -5.18
CA GLN A 185 -34.99 -25.73 -4.05
C GLN A 185 -34.50 -24.49 -3.29
N ALA A 186 -35.43 -23.66 -2.83
CA ALA A 186 -35.11 -22.53 -1.98
C ALA A 186 -34.53 -23.01 -0.64
N LEU A 187 -33.53 -22.27 -0.13
CA LEU A 187 -33.09 -22.45 1.26
C LEU A 187 -34.18 -21.97 2.22
N PRO A 188 -34.23 -22.49 3.47
CA PRO A 188 -35.21 -22.05 4.46
C PRO A 188 -35.19 -20.52 4.67
N ALA A 189 -36.33 -19.95 5.04
CA ALA A 189 -36.39 -18.53 5.38
C ALA A 189 -35.39 -18.19 6.51
N GLY A 190 -34.63 -17.12 6.35
CA GLY A 190 -33.56 -16.72 7.28
C GLY A 190 -32.30 -17.58 7.21
N ALA A 191 -32.17 -18.50 6.24
CA ALA A 191 -30.95 -19.25 6.03
C ALA A 191 -29.82 -18.42 5.40
N VAL A 192 -30.15 -17.31 4.74
CA VAL A 192 -29.18 -16.36 4.20
C VAL A 192 -29.46 -14.98 4.76
N ASP A 193 -28.43 -14.35 5.31
CA ASP A 193 -28.48 -12.97 5.81
C ASP A 193 -27.15 -12.28 5.49
N ILE A 194 -27.21 -11.01 5.08
CA ILE A 194 -26.01 -10.17 4.94
C ILE A 194 -26.15 -8.93 5.82
N SER A 195 -25.07 -8.63 6.53
CA SER A 195 -24.95 -7.43 7.34
C SER A 195 -24.26 -6.33 6.55
N ARG A 196 -24.90 -5.15 6.45
CA ARG A 196 -24.28 -3.93 5.90
C ARG A 196 -23.25 -3.28 6.82
N ARG A 197 -23.13 -3.78 8.05
CA ARG A 197 -22.13 -3.30 9.02
C ARG A 197 -20.82 -4.05 8.88
N THR A 198 -20.90 -5.35 8.65
CA THR A 198 -19.74 -6.27 8.64
C THR A 198 -19.47 -6.83 7.26
N ASN A 199 -20.29 -6.51 6.26
CA ASN A 199 -20.20 -7.02 4.90
C ASN A 199 -20.15 -8.56 4.80
N GLN A 200 -20.62 -9.24 5.84
CA GLN A 200 -20.60 -10.69 5.98
C GLN A 200 -21.96 -11.25 5.62
N MET A 201 -21.98 -12.11 4.61
CA MET A 201 -23.09 -12.98 4.24
C MET A 201 -22.92 -14.32 4.91
N GLU A 202 -23.86 -14.68 5.78
CA GLU A 202 -23.95 -16.03 6.34
C GLU A 202 -24.95 -16.86 5.55
N ILE A 203 -24.56 -18.09 5.22
CA ILE A 203 -25.39 -19.04 4.46
C ILE A 203 -25.45 -20.35 5.26
N ARG A 204 -26.65 -20.69 5.73
CA ARG A 204 -26.91 -21.89 6.54
C ARG A 204 -27.59 -22.96 5.70
N VAL A 205 -26.89 -24.06 5.43
CA VAL A 205 -27.46 -25.22 4.72
C VAL A 205 -27.72 -26.37 5.71
N PRO A 206 -28.99 -26.73 5.99
CA PRO A 206 -29.33 -27.83 6.88
C PRO A 206 -28.66 -29.16 6.52
N ARG A 207 -28.34 -29.98 7.53
CA ARG A 207 -27.79 -31.33 7.31
C ARG A 207 -28.72 -32.29 6.58
N SER A 208 -30.03 -31.99 6.53
CA SER A 208 -30.97 -32.75 5.70
C SER A 208 -30.77 -32.51 4.19
N ILE A 209 -30.05 -31.46 3.81
CA ILE A 209 -29.75 -31.09 2.42
C ILE A 209 -28.29 -31.45 2.08
N LEU A 210 -27.33 -31.03 2.91
CA LEU A 210 -25.90 -31.33 2.75
C LEU A 210 -25.33 -31.97 4.01
N ASN A 211 -24.82 -33.20 3.89
CA ASN A 211 -24.18 -33.90 4.99
C ASN A 211 -22.86 -34.55 4.54
N PRO A 212 -21.72 -33.86 4.72
CA PRO A 212 -20.42 -34.39 4.32
C PRO A 212 -19.91 -35.53 5.22
N GLY A 213 -20.45 -35.68 6.43
CA GLY A 213 -19.83 -36.55 7.43
C GLY A 213 -18.39 -36.12 7.69
N GLY A 214 -17.43 -37.01 7.44
CA GLY A 214 -15.99 -36.70 7.46
C GLY A 214 -15.34 -36.75 6.07
N ALA A 215 -16.11 -36.60 4.99
CA ALA A 215 -15.58 -36.60 3.64
C ALA A 215 -14.83 -35.29 3.30
N THR A 216 -13.98 -35.36 2.28
CA THR A 216 -13.40 -34.18 1.63
C THR A 216 -14.27 -33.78 0.44
N TRP A 217 -14.71 -32.53 0.40
CA TRP A 217 -15.46 -31.97 -0.73
C TRP A 217 -14.65 -30.87 -1.40
N ARG A 218 -14.75 -30.79 -2.72
CA ARG A 218 -14.17 -29.71 -3.50
C ARG A 218 -15.15 -28.56 -3.65
N TYR A 219 -14.67 -27.36 -3.38
CA TYR A 219 -15.41 -26.11 -3.47
C TYR A 219 -14.87 -25.22 -4.57
N VAL A 220 -15.78 -24.65 -5.35
CA VAL A 220 -15.54 -23.50 -6.23
C VAL A 220 -16.50 -22.39 -5.79
N ALA A 221 -16.05 -21.14 -5.77
CA ALA A 221 -16.92 -20.03 -5.39
C ALA A 221 -16.64 -18.79 -6.22
N GLY A 222 -17.68 -17.99 -6.44
CA GLY A 222 -17.63 -16.79 -7.26
C GLY A 222 -18.68 -15.78 -6.82
N ALA A 223 -18.42 -14.50 -7.03
CA ALA A 223 -19.35 -13.42 -6.73
C ALA A 223 -19.69 -12.62 -7.99
N GLY A 224 -20.91 -12.08 -8.00
CA GLY A 224 -21.37 -11.16 -9.02
C GLY A 224 -22.47 -10.24 -8.51
N VAL A 225 -23.16 -9.58 -9.43
CA VAL A 225 -24.27 -8.68 -9.12
C VAL A 225 -25.60 -9.42 -9.20
N HIS A 226 -26.49 -9.16 -8.25
CA HIS A 226 -27.82 -9.79 -8.20
C HIS A 226 -28.81 -9.07 -9.12
N ASP A 227 -29.55 -9.85 -9.90
CA ASP A 227 -30.56 -9.38 -10.86
C ASP A 227 -31.92 -8.97 -10.25
N GLY A 228 -32.11 -9.17 -8.94
CA GLY A 228 -33.38 -8.94 -8.26
C GLY A 228 -34.40 -10.09 -8.37
N SER A 229 -34.09 -11.15 -9.11
CA SER A 229 -34.92 -12.33 -9.36
C SER A 229 -34.29 -13.66 -8.95
N GLY A 230 -33.17 -13.61 -8.21
CA GLY A 230 -32.45 -14.77 -7.70
C GLY A 230 -31.44 -15.37 -8.69
N GLY A 231 -30.86 -14.52 -9.55
CA GLY A 231 -29.76 -14.87 -10.45
C GLY A 231 -28.72 -13.77 -10.63
N PHE A 232 -27.68 -14.12 -11.39
CA PHE A 232 -26.59 -13.21 -11.73
C PHE A 232 -27.05 -12.26 -12.83
N GLU A 233 -26.80 -10.98 -12.62
CA GLU A 233 -27.11 -9.93 -13.57
C GLU A 233 -26.14 -9.99 -14.75
N ALA A 234 -26.64 -9.84 -15.98
CA ALA A 234 -25.78 -9.77 -17.14
C ALA A 234 -24.96 -8.48 -17.08
N VAL A 235 -23.69 -8.57 -17.43
CA VAL A 235 -22.74 -7.47 -17.27
C VAL A 235 -22.25 -7.01 -18.64
N GLU A 236 -22.11 -5.70 -18.76
CA GLU A 236 -21.54 -5.09 -19.95
C GLU A 236 -20.02 -5.05 -19.82
N THR A 237 -19.34 -5.16 -20.96
CA THR A 237 -17.91 -4.90 -21.06
C THR A 237 -17.74 -3.40 -21.29
N ARG A 238 -16.77 -2.74 -20.63
CA ARG A 238 -16.58 -1.31 -20.86
C ARG A 238 -16.10 -1.09 -22.31
N PRO A 239 -16.69 -0.17 -23.08
CA PRO A 239 -16.14 0.17 -24.39
C PRO A 239 -14.76 0.82 -24.25
N ASP A 240 -13.83 0.50 -25.17
CA ASP A 240 -12.52 1.14 -25.27
C ASP A 240 -12.72 2.65 -25.59
N PRO A 241 -12.15 3.58 -24.79
CA PRO A 241 -12.18 5.00 -25.09
C PRO A 241 -11.54 5.39 -26.45
N GLN A 242 -10.74 4.52 -27.08
CA GLN A 242 -10.12 4.75 -28.38
C GLN A 242 -10.89 4.21 -29.60
N GLU A 243 -12.02 3.50 -29.44
CA GLU A 243 -12.83 3.04 -30.57
C GLU A 243 -13.79 4.15 -31.08
N ASP A 244 -13.29 5.05 -31.93
CA ASP A 244 -14.09 6.01 -32.73
C ASP A 244 -14.93 5.33 -33.84
N ALA A 245 -15.01 3.99 -33.88
CA ALA A 245 -15.73 3.25 -34.91
C ALA A 245 -16.86 2.40 -34.32
N PRO A 246 -18.09 2.46 -34.86
CA PRO A 246 -19.18 1.60 -34.41
C PRO A 246 -18.85 0.14 -34.70
N THR A 247 -18.64 -0.66 -33.66
CA THR A 247 -18.46 -2.11 -33.80
C THR A 247 -19.79 -2.76 -34.17
N SER A 248 -19.96 -3.05 -35.46
CA SER A 248 -21.16 -3.64 -36.05
C SER A 248 -21.22 -5.17 -35.90
N GLY A 249 -20.93 -5.68 -34.71
CA GLY A 249 -21.09 -7.10 -34.37
C GLY A 249 -21.72 -7.25 -32.99
N SER A 250 -22.75 -8.10 -32.86
CA SER A 250 -23.28 -8.48 -31.54
C SER A 250 -22.19 -9.20 -30.75
N ARG A 251 -21.49 -8.48 -29.87
CA ARG A 251 -20.54 -9.06 -28.90
C ARG A 251 -21.34 -9.95 -27.94
N GLU A 252 -20.87 -11.17 -27.72
CA GLU A 252 -21.47 -11.99 -26.66
C GLU A 252 -21.24 -11.32 -25.30
N PRO A 253 -22.24 -11.31 -24.40
CA PRO A 253 -22.04 -10.77 -23.05
C PRO A 253 -20.97 -11.54 -22.30
N ALA A 254 -20.14 -10.81 -21.53
CA ALA A 254 -19.20 -11.38 -20.59
C ALA A 254 -19.93 -12.24 -19.54
N PRO A 255 -19.28 -13.25 -18.95
CA PRO A 255 -19.82 -13.95 -17.80
C PRO A 255 -20.11 -12.99 -16.64
N ALA A 256 -21.14 -13.31 -15.86
CA ALA A 256 -21.67 -12.43 -14.82
C ALA A 256 -20.91 -12.53 -13.48
N VAL A 257 -19.80 -13.26 -13.45
CA VAL A 257 -18.95 -13.44 -12.28
C VAL A 257 -17.80 -12.44 -12.36
N PHE A 258 -17.62 -11.63 -11.32
CA PHE A 258 -16.59 -10.59 -11.23
C PHE A 258 -15.33 -11.07 -10.50
N ASN A 259 -15.49 -11.89 -9.47
CA ASN A 259 -14.40 -12.38 -8.63
C ASN A 259 -14.61 -13.88 -8.33
N LEU A 260 -13.56 -14.68 -8.48
CA LEU A 260 -13.48 -16.11 -8.15
C LEU A 260 -12.62 -16.31 -6.92
N ALA A 261 -13.09 -17.15 -5.99
CA ALA A 261 -12.32 -17.53 -4.81
C ALA A 261 -11.30 -18.65 -5.13
N PHE A 262 -10.43 -18.94 -4.15
CA PHE A 262 -9.43 -20.01 -4.16
C PHE A 262 -8.30 -19.81 -5.19
N ARG A 263 -7.80 -18.58 -5.23
CA ARG A 263 -6.70 -18.15 -6.11
C ARG A 263 -5.39 -18.10 -5.32
N PHE A 264 -4.60 -19.17 -5.45
CA PHE A 264 -3.37 -19.35 -4.67
C PHE A 264 -2.08 -19.04 -5.44
N ASP A 265 -2.17 -18.91 -6.77
CA ASP A 265 -1.05 -18.82 -7.70
C ASP A 265 -1.29 -17.79 -8.80
N GLU A 266 -1.86 -16.64 -8.43
CA GLU A 266 -1.96 -15.48 -9.32
C GLU A 266 -0.54 -14.98 -9.68
N PRO A 267 -0.23 -14.82 -10.96
CA PRO A 267 1.11 -14.45 -11.39
C PRO A 267 1.43 -13.01 -10.98
N GLN A 268 2.66 -12.83 -10.52
CA GLN A 268 3.31 -11.52 -10.42
C GLN A 268 4.65 -11.68 -11.11
N PHE A 269 4.84 -10.98 -12.24
CA PHE A 269 6.00 -11.14 -13.11
C PHE A 269 6.05 -12.50 -13.82
N ASP A 270 5.65 -12.54 -15.10
CA ASP A 270 6.10 -13.56 -16.03
C ASP A 270 7.03 -12.91 -17.07
N GLU A 271 8.22 -13.49 -17.29
CA GLU A 271 8.96 -13.17 -18.50
C GLU A 271 8.07 -13.50 -19.72
N PRO A 272 8.02 -12.64 -20.75
CA PRO A 272 7.37 -13.00 -22.01
C PRO A 272 7.96 -14.31 -22.54
N GLN A 273 7.22 -15.42 -22.42
CA GLN A 273 7.62 -16.67 -23.04
C GLN A 273 7.62 -16.47 -24.56
N PRO A 274 8.70 -16.79 -25.28
CA PRO A 274 8.69 -16.72 -26.74
C PRO A 274 7.59 -17.65 -27.29
N GLY A 275 6.55 -17.06 -27.92
CA GLY A 275 5.40 -17.80 -28.44
C GLY A 275 4.26 -18.05 -27.44
N GLY A 276 4.30 -17.45 -26.25
CA GLY A 276 3.14 -17.35 -25.37
C GLY A 276 2.09 -16.36 -25.90
N PRO A 277 0.81 -16.49 -25.52
CA PRO A 277 -0.20 -15.48 -25.88
C PRO A 277 0.24 -14.11 -25.34
N ALA A 278 0.01 -13.05 -26.13
CA ALA A 278 0.30 -11.68 -25.72
C ALA A 278 -0.45 -11.38 -24.43
N TYR A 279 0.26 -10.97 -23.37
CA TYR A 279 -0.38 -10.44 -22.18
C TYR A 279 -1.19 -9.19 -22.57
N THR A 280 -2.44 -9.13 -22.13
CA THR A 280 -3.34 -8.00 -22.31
C THR A 280 -3.07 -6.90 -21.26
N THR A 281 -2.33 -7.17 -20.18
CA THR A 281 -1.94 -6.15 -19.19
C THR A 281 -0.58 -5.54 -19.48
N ALA A 282 -0.30 -5.15 -20.73
CA ALA A 282 0.90 -4.35 -20.95
C ALA A 282 0.66 -2.89 -20.47
N PRO A 283 1.61 -2.31 -19.72
CA PRO A 283 2.85 -2.94 -19.25
C PRO A 283 2.56 -3.79 -17.97
N GLY A 284 2.99 -5.07 -17.91
CA GLY A 284 3.06 -5.87 -16.67
C GLY A 284 1.85 -6.74 -16.21
N VAL A 285 2.14 -8.02 -15.93
CA VAL A 285 1.18 -9.01 -15.39
C VAL A 285 1.10 -8.95 -13.86
N GLY A 286 -0.11 -8.95 -13.30
CA GLY A 286 -0.36 -9.11 -11.86
C GLY A 286 -0.60 -7.81 -11.10
N ASN A 287 -1.04 -6.74 -11.77
CA ASN A 287 -1.22 -5.41 -11.16
C ASN A 287 -2.23 -5.41 -10.00
N TRP A 288 -3.24 -6.28 -10.08
CA TRP A 288 -4.29 -6.45 -9.06
C TRP A 288 -4.45 -7.90 -8.60
N PHE A 289 -3.53 -8.81 -8.97
CA PHE A 289 -3.66 -10.26 -8.73
C PHE A 289 -4.90 -10.89 -9.38
N GLU A 290 -5.31 -10.47 -10.58
CA GLU A 290 -6.48 -11.04 -11.27
C GLU A 290 -6.26 -11.43 -12.74
N ASP A 291 -5.04 -11.33 -13.27
CA ASP A 291 -4.75 -11.73 -14.66
C ASP A 291 -5.13 -13.19 -14.97
N LYS A 292 -4.84 -14.13 -14.05
CA LYS A 292 -5.20 -15.53 -14.27
C LYS A 292 -6.71 -15.70 -14.14
N GLN A 293 -7.34 -15.04 -13.18
CA GLN A 293 -8.80 -14.96 -13.02
C GLN A 293 -9.50 -14.46 -14.29
N ALA A 294 -9.12 -13.30 -14.80
CA ALA A 294 -9.76 -12.67 -15.95
C ALA A 294 -9.73 -13.57 -17.19
N ARG A 295 -8.60 -14.24 -17.43
CA ARG A 295 -8.45 -15.24 -18.49
C ARG A 295 -9.29 -16.50 -18.25
N VAL A 296 -9.39 -16.96 -17.02
CA VAL A 296 -10.21 -18.14 -16.67
C VAL A 296 -11.68 -17.83 -16.90
N LEU A 297 -12.13 -16.65 -16.47
CA LEU A 297 -13.48 -16.17 -16.67
C LEU A 297 -13.78 -15.92 -18.16
N SER A 298 -12.86 -15.40 -18.95
CA SER A 298 -13.07 -15.22 -20.40
C SER A 298 -13.26 -16.53 -21.16
N ASN A 299 -12.67 -17.61 -20.65
CA ASN A 299 -12.94 -18.98 -21.12
C ASN A 299 -14.26 -19.57 -20.59
N ARG A 300 -15.11 -18.77 -19.93
CA ARG A 300 -16.40 -19.16 -19.35
C ARG A 300 -16.30 -20.37 -18.41
N THR A 301 -15.25 -20.40 -17.57
CA THR A 301 -15.03 -21.50 -16.61
C THR A 301 -14.49 -20.97 -15.28
N SER A 302 -14.58 -21.76 -14.20
CA SER A 302 -13.82 -21.52 -12.96
C SER A 302 -12.37 -22.01 -13.06
N GLY A 303 -12.01 -22.70 -14.16
CA GLY A 303 -10.67 -23.21 -14.37
C GLY A 303 -10.22 -24.14 -13.24
N GLY A 304 -8.98 -23.95 -12.78
CA GLY A 304 -8.39 -24.69 -11.68
C GLY A 304 -8.65 -24.10 -10.29
N PHE A 305 -9.41 -23.01 -10.15
CA PHE A 305 -9.62 -22.38 -8.85
C PHE A 305 -10.62 -23.17 -8.02
N HIS A 306 -10.11 -23.80 -6.96
CA HIS A 306 -10.90 -24.59 -6.04
C HIS A 306 -10.16 -24.78 -4.71
N ALA A 307 -10.91 -25.18 -3.69
CA ALA A 307 -10.37 -25.67 -2.43
C ALA A 307 -10.96 -27.03 -2.06
N ASP A 308 -10.12 -27.96 -1.62
CA ASP A 308 -10.55 -29.25 -1.11
C ASP A 308 -10.65 -29.18 0.41
N VAL A 309 -11.88 -29.22 0.92
CA VAL A 309 -12.20 -29.04 2.34
C VAL A 309 -12.51 -30.39 2.98
N ASP A 310 -11.67 -30.80 3.92
CA ASP A 310 -11.76 -32.04 4.69
C ASP A 310 -12.61 -31.82 5.95
N PHE A 311 -13.84 -32.34 5.94
CA PHE A 311 -14.75 -32.21 7.09
C PHE A 311 -14.33 -33.07 8.29
N GLY A 312 -13.50 -34.11 8.08
CA GLY A 312 -12.86 -34.86 9.15
C GLY A 312 -11.83 -34.01 9.89
N ALA A 313 -10.99 -33.27 9.15
CA ALA A 313 -10.02 -32.32 9.71
C ALA A 313 -10.71 -31.18 10.49
N LEU A 314 -11.80 -30.63 9.94
CA LEU A 314 -12.62 -29.63 10.63
C LEU A 314 -13.20 -30.18 11.95
N ALA A 315 -13.76 -31.38 11.92
CA ALA A 315 -14.30 -32.03 13.12
C ALA A 315 -13.22 -32.35 14.16
N ALA A 316 -11.99 -32.63 13.72
CA ALA A 316 -10.84 -32.85 14.59
C ALA A 316 -10.24 -31.53 15.14
N GLY A 317 -10.70 -30.37 14.68
CA GLY A 317 -10.17 -29.07 15.10
C GLY A 317 -8.75 -28.81 14.58
N ALA A 318 -8.46 -29.23 13.35
CA ALA A 318 -7.18 -28.96 12.71
C ALA A 318 -6.82 -27.47 12.73
N ASP A 319 -5.55 -27.17 12.97
CA ASP A 319 -4.96 -25.83 12.92
C ASP A 319 -3.69 -25.88 12.06
N GLU A 320 -3.87 -25.65 10.76
CA GLU A 320 -2.79 -25.71 9.78
C GLU A 320 -3.03 -24.76 8.60
N ARG A 321 -1.96 -24.18 8.07
CA ARG A 321 -1.99 -23.46 6.80
C ARG A 321 -1.81 -24.47 5.67
N ILE A 322 -2.77 -24.51 4.74
CA ILE A 322 -2.72 -25.41 3.58
C ILE A 322 -1.80 -24.76 2.53
N HIS A 323 -2.12 -23.53 2.10
CA HIS A 323 -1.27 -22.68 1.28
C HIS A 323 -0.61 -21.61 2.14
N ALA A 324 0.58 -21.92 2.66
CA ALA A 324 1.35 -20.98 3.47
C ALA A 324 1.92 -19.83 2.61
N PRO A 325 1.89 -18.57 3.09
CA PRO A 325 2.38 -17.45 2.31
C PRO A 325 3.89 -17.49 2.13
N GLY A 326 4.34 -17.11 0.93
CA GLY A 326 5.75 -16.93 0.61
C GLY A 326 6.40 -15.74 1.32
N ARG A 327 7.58 -15.34 0.83
CA ARG A 327 8.29 -14.15 1.32
C ARG A 327 7.64 -12.86 0.83
N GLN A 328 7.14 -12.85 -0.39
CA GLN A 328 6.33 -11.78 -0.93
C GLN A 328 4.87 -12.07 -0.58
N GLN A 329 4.18 -11.10 -0.01
CA GLN A 329 2.84 -11.26 0.55
C GLN A 329 2.00 -10.05 0.17
N ALA A 330 0.83 -10.27 -0.44
CA ALA A 330 -0.25 -9.30 -0.41
C ALA A 330 -0.94 -9.39 0.95
N ARG A 331 -0.89 -8.31 1.72
CA ARG A 331 -1.42 -8.27 3.08
C ARG A 331 -2.55 -7.26 3.16
N ILE A 332 -3.51 -7.53 4.03
CA ILE A 332 -4.64 -6.65 4.30
C ILE A 332 -4.40 -5.98 5.64
N LEU A 333 -4.32 -4.65 5.65
CA LEU A 333 -4.36 -3.86 6.87
C LEU A 333 -5.78 -3.34 7.12
N THR A 334 -6.09 -3.06 8.37
CA THR A 334 -7.26 -2.26 8.73
C THR A 334 -6.85 -0.81 8.89
N SER A 335 -7.58 0.08 8.22
CA SER A 335 -7.44 1.52 8.35
C SER A 335 -8.41 2.09 9.38
N GLN A 336 -7.97 3.13 10.09
CA GLN A 336 -8.83 3.93 10.96
C GLN A 336 -9.85 4.74 10.14
N LEU A 337 -9.51 5.05 8.87
CA LEU A 337 -10.35 5.84 7.99
C LEU A 337 -11.32 4.94 7.23
N ASP A 338 -12.47 5.53 6.92
CA ASP A 338 -13.62 4.92 6.30
C ASP A 338 -14.33 6.05 5.54
N THR A 339 -13.73 6.44 4.42
CA THR A 339 -14.11 7.67 3.71
C THR A 339 -15.41 7.45 2.94
N HIS A 340 -15.48 6.31 2.25
CA HIS A 340 -16.69 5.75 1.66
C HIS A 340 -16.46 4.25 1.42
N GLU A 341 -17.54 3.51 1.30
CA GLU A 341 -17.49 2.09 0.93
C GLU A 341 -17.44 1.94 -0.61
N GLY A 342 -16.62 1.02 -1.11
CA GLY A 342 -16.45 0.73 -2.53
C GLY A 342 -15.40 1.58 -3.25
N VAL A 343 -15.51 1.62 -4.58
CA VAL A 343 -14.58 2.31 -5.48
C VAL A 343 -15.27 3.49 -6.16
N GLU A 344 -14.72 4.68 -6.00
CA GLU A 344 -15.24 5.93 -6.56
C GLU A 344 -14.23 6.62 -7.47
N ALA A 345 -14.71 7.57 -8.26
CA ALA A 345 -13.87 8.40 -9.10
C ALA A 345 -13.21 9.54 -8.31
N GLY A 346 -11.90 9.70 -8.52
CA GLY A 346 -11.11 10.73 -7.87
C GLY A 346 -10.58 10.29 -6.50
N PHE A 347 -9.64 11.07 -5.97
CA PHE A 347 -9.02 10.74 -4.70
C PHE A 347 -9.96 11.00 -3.51
N SER A 348 -10.15 10.04 -2.60
CA SER A 348 -9.54 8.71 -2.48
C SER A 348 -10.37 7.64 -3.21
N PRO A 349 -9.88 6.94 -4.26
CA PRO A 349 -10.73 6.00 -5.00
C PRO A 349 -11.05 4.71 -4.22
N PHE A 350 -10.19 4.29 -3.28
CA PHE A 350 -10.41 3.09 -2.45
C PHE A 350 -10.74 3.49 -1.02
N GLY A 351 -12.01 3.80 -0.75
CA GLY A 351 -12.39 4.48 0.48
C GLY A 351 -12.52 3.59 1.73
N GLY A 352 -12.69 2.28 1.54
CA GLY A 352 -13.01 1.32 2.60
C GLY A 352 -11.91 1.15 3.65
N ARG A 353 -12.25 0.51 4.76
CA ARG A 353 -11.30 0.26 5.87
C ARG A 353 -10.22 -0.74 5.52
N LEU A 354 -10.50 -1.69 4.64
CA LEU A 354 -9.54 -2.72 4.27
C LEU A 354 -8.66 -2.19 3.15
N GLN A 355 -7.35 -2.07 3.42
CA GLN A 355 -6.38 -1.55 2.46
C GLN A 355 -5.29 -2.59 2.22
N PRO A 356 -4.88 -2.83 0.96
CA PRO A 356 -3.84 -3.78 0.65
C PRO A 356 -2.44 -3.14 0.66
N TYR A 357 -1.44 -3.95 0.93
CA TYR A 357 -0.03 -3.60 0.72
C TYR A 357 0.79 -4.85 0.36
N VAL A 358 1.88 -4.68 -0.40
CA VAL A 358 2.87 -5.73 -0.60
C VAL A 358 3.93 -5.67 0.49
N LEU A 359 4.20 -6.81 1.13
CA LEU A 359 5.33 -7.03 2.02
C LEU A 359 6.29 -8.05 1.39
N THR A 360 7.56 -7.69 1.23
CA THR A 360 8.63 -8.65 0.94
C THR A 360 9.47 -8.88 2.19
N LYS A 361 9.46 -10.12 2.68
CA LYS A 361 10.24 -10.56 3.84
C LYS A 361 11.68 -10.89 3.45
N PRO A 362 12.69 -10.51 4.26
CA PRO A 362 14.05 -10.97 4.06
C PRO A 362 14.15 -12.49 4.32
N PRO A 363 15.15 -13.20 3.75
CA PRO A 363 15.34 -14.64 3.95
C PRO A 363 15.39 -15.07 5.43
N ASN A 364 15.95 -14.23 6.28
CA ASN A 364 16.20 -14.47 7.71
C ASN A 364 15.14 -13.80 8.62
N ALA A 365 13.94 -13.51 8.09
CA ALA A 365 12.86 -12.89 8.86
C ALA A 365 12.44 -13.77 10.05
N GLY A 366 12.44 -13.19 11.26
CA GLY A 366 12.08 -13.90 12.49
C GLY A 366 13.27 -14.45 13.29
N GLU A 367 14.46 -14.56 12.68
CA GLU A 367 15.69 -14.97 13.39
C GLU A 367 16.27 -13.82 14.24
N ARG A 368 16.13 -12.59 13.77
CA ARG A 368 16.59 -11.35 14.41
C ARG A 368 15.73 -10.16 13.97
N PRO A 369 15.73 -9.03 14.71
CA PRO A 369 15.14 -7.79 14.21
C PRO A 369 15.72 -7.43 12.84
N SER A 370 14.84 -7.11 11.88
CA SER A 370 15.22 -6.73 10.50
C SER A 370 14.82 -5.29 10.23
N GLY A 371 15.59 -4.59 9.39
CA GLY A 371 15.22 -3.22 9.01
C GLY A 371 13.98 -3.18 8.13
N LEU A 372 13.50 -1.97 7.89
CA LEU A 372 12.33 -1.68 7.07
C LEU A 372 12.70 -0.70 5.95
N THR A 373 12.33 -1.02 4.72
CA THR A 373 12.48 -0.12 3.56
C THR A 373 11.12 0.09 2.92
N PHE A 374 10.68 1.34 2.87
CA PHE A 374 9.54 1.69 2.03
C PHE A 374 9.99 1.76 0.57
N SER A 375 9.21 1.14 -0.31
CA SER A 375 9.26 1.33 -1.75
C SER A 375 7.92 1.93 -2.16
N LEU A 376 7.88 3.24 -2.38
CA LEU A 376 6.66 3.98 -2.66
C LEU A 376 6.37 3.93 -4.18
N HIS A 377 5.17 3.48 -4.56
CA HIS A 377 4.74 3.37 -5.95
C HIS A 377 4.51 4.74 -6.63
N SER A 378 4.53 4.73 -7.96
CA SER A 378 4.33 5.85 -8.87
C SER A 378 2.85 6.25 -8.98
N LEU A 379 2.60 7.46 -9.51
CA LEU A 379 1.27 7.88 -9.96
C LEU A 379 0.78 6.88 -11.01
N GLY A 380 -0.46 6.41 -10.88
CA GLY A 380 -1.02 5.41 -11.78
C GLY A 380 -0.56 3.98 -11.53
N GLY A 381 0.37 3.78 -10.60
CA GLY A 381 0.79 2.47 -10.12
C GLY A 381 -0.03 1.99 -8.92
N THR A 382 0.24 0.77 -8.46
CA THR A 382 -0.38 0.19 -7.26
C THR A 382 0.66 -0.41 -6.31
N TYR A 383 0.19 -0.97 -5.20
CA TYR A 383 0.99 -1.71 -4.22
C TYR A 383 1.82 -2.86 -4.83
N THR A 384 1.48 -3.35 -6.02
CA THR A 384 2.19 -4.42 -6.73
C THR A 384 3.27 -3.92 -7.70
N GLN A 385 3.36 -2.61 -7.96
CA GLN A 385 4.23 -2.03 -9.00
C GLN A 385 5.64 -2.65 -9.04
N PHE A 386 6.33 -2.72 -7.91
CA PHE A 386 7.70 -3.24 -7.89
C PHE A 386 7.77 -4.76 -8.03
N ALA A 387 6.72 -5.48 -7.67
CA ALA A 387 6.60 -6.91 -7.94
C ALA A 387 6.50 -7.17 -9.45
N VAL A 388 5.73 -6.34 -10.14
CA VAL A 388 5.42 -6.46 -11.57
C VAL A 388 6.54 -5.93 -12.46
N PHE A 389 7.07 -4.74 -12.17
CA PHE A 389 7.99 -4.03 -13.08
C PHE A 389 9.45 -4.02 -12.65
N SER A 390 9.73 -4.22 -11.37
CA SER A 390 11.10 -4.07 -10.85
C SER A 390 11.42 -5.10 -9.76
N PRO A 391 11.27 -6.42 -10.04
CA PRO A 391 11.48 -7.45 -9.03
C PRO A 391 12.91 -7.50 -8.50
N ARG A 392 13.92 -7.06 -9.28
CA ARG A 392 15.30 -6.95 -8.75
C ARG A 392 15.39 -5.84 -7.73
N GLN A 393 14.59 -4.78 -7.80
CA GLN A 393 14.50 -3.78 -6.73
C GLN A 393 14.09 -4.43 -5.40
N LEU A 394 13.04 -5.25 -5.39
CA LEU A 394 12.60 -5.94 -4.18
C LEU A 394 13.67 -6.91 -3.66
N GLN A 395 14.36 -7.62 -4.56
CA GLN A 395 15.49 -8.47 -4.18
C GLN A 395 16.64 -7.68 -3.56
N GLN A 396 17.02 -6.56 -4.17
CA GLN A 396 18.15 -5.74 -3.76
C GLN A 396 17.85 -4.96 -2.48
N PHE A 397 16.65 -4.38 -2.36
CA PHE A 397 16.27 -3.57 -1.20
C PHE A 397 15.85 -4.42 -0.01
N GLY A 398 15.29 -5.60 -0.25
CA GLY A 398 14.90 -6.55 0.78
C GLY A 398 15.96 -7.62 1.02
N ALA A 399 15.94 -8.67 0.20
CA ALA A 399 16.71 -9.88 0.45
C ALA A 399 18.23 -9.67 0.62
N GLN A 400 18.84 -8.80 -0.20
CA GLN A 400 20.28 -8.55 -0.13
C GLN A 400 20.69 -7.63 1.03
N ARG A 401 19.75 -6.84 1.59
CA ARG A 401 19.98 -5.97 2.75
C ARG A 401 19.51 -6.57 4.07
N GLY A 402 18.70 -7.63 4.01
CA GLY A 402 18.07 -8.23 5.17
C GLY A 402 16.93 -7.38 5.74
N ASP A 403 16.30 -6.57 4.90
CA ASP A 403 15.20 -5.68 5.26
C ASP A 403 13.85 -6.25 4.79
N PHE A 404 12.79 -5.92 5.53
CA PHE A 404 11.44 -5.93 5.00
C PHE A 404 11.30 -4.81 3.98
N VAL A 405 10.62 -5.08 2.87
CA VAL A 405 10.22 -4.05 1.89
C VAL A 405 8.70 -3.92 1.89
N VAL A 406 8.20 -2.70 2.00
CA VAL A 406 6.76 -2.40 2.07
C VAL A 406 6.36 -1.42 0.98
N THR A 407 5.28 -1.75 0.27
CA THR A 407 4.63 -0.90 -0.73
C THR A 407 3.14 -0.83 -0.39
N PRO A 408 2.64 0.24 0.24
CA PRO A 408 1.20 0.41 0.49
C PRO A 408 0.45 0.75 -0.80
N LEU A 409 -0.85 0.44 -0.89
CA LEU A 409 -1.70 1.02 -1.94
C LEU A 409 -1.92 2.52 -1.71
N ALA A 410 -1.88 2.97 -0.44
CA ALA A 410 -2.03 4.36 -0.05
C ALA A 410 -3.30 5.00 -0.65
N ARG A 411 -4.41 4.25 -0.62
CA ARG A 411 -5.70 4.55 -1.28
C ARG A 411 -5.64 4.80 -2.77
N GLY A 412 -4.51 4.52 -3.41
CA GLY A 412 -4.31 4.36 -4.85
C GLY A 412 -4.76 5.54 -5.71
N PRO A 413 -4.58 5.38 -7.02
CA PRO A 413 -3.25 5.43 -7.59
C PRO A 413 -2.63 6.85 -7.59
N ASP A 414 -3.31 7.87 -7.06
CA ASP A 414 -3.01 9.30 -7.20
C ASP A 414 -3.08 10.11 -5.90
N GLY A 415 -2.92 9.44 -4.75
CA GLY A 415 -2.97 10.08 -3.43
C GLY A 415 -1.74 10.91 -3.02
N TRP A 416 -0.66 10.87 -3.79
CA TRP A 416 0.58 11.62 -3.55
C TRP A 416 1.19 11.46 -2.14
N TYR A 417 0.84 10.41 -1.38
CA TYR A 417 1.26 10.25 0.02
C TYR A 417 0.94 11.48 0.87
N THR A 418 -0.21 12.11 0.59
CA THR A 418 -0.78 13.22 1.34
C THR A 418 -2.09 12.79 1.99
N ASP A 419 -2.42 13.41 3.12
CA ASP A 419 -3.70 13.21 3.81
C ASP A 419 -3.99 11.71 4.08
N GLU A 420 -5.06 11.16 3.54
CA GLU A 420 -5.43 9.75 3.74
C GLU A 420 -4.39 8.76 3.19
N ALA A 421 -3.69 9.11 2.10
CA ALA A 421 -2.62 8.27 1.55
C ALA A 421 -1.39 8.22 2.49
N GLU A 422 -1.12 9.30 3.21
CA GLU A 422 -0.08 9.33 4.24
C GLU A 422 -0.47 8.48 5.46
N VAL A 423 -1.74 8.56 5.87
CA VAL A 423 -2.28 7.72 6.96
C VAL A 423 -2.05 6.25 6.65
N ASP A 424 -2.48 5.78 5.48
CA ASP A 424 -2.31 4.40 5.03
C ASP A 424 -0.85 3.96 5.00
N THR A 425 0.09 4.87 4.68
CA THR A 425 1.53 4.56 4.70
C THR A 425 2.03 4.24 6.12
N PHE A 426 1.60 5.03 7.12
CA PHE A 426 1.94 4.76 8.52
C PHE A 426 1.14 3.59 9.10
N GLU A 427 -0.08 3.33 8.63
CA GLU A 427 -0.85 2.15 9.02
C GLU A 427 -0.23 0.86 8.49
N ALA A 428 0.32 0.86 7.27
CA ALA A 428 1.10 -0.26 6.76
C ALA A 428 2.36 -0.50 7.62
N TRP A 429 3.04 0.57 8.06
CA TRP A 429 4.12 0.44 9.04
C TRP A 429 3.63 -0.27 10.32
N ARG A 430 2.56 0.23 10.92
CA ARG A 430 2.01 -0.30 12.18
C ARG A 430 1.60 -1.76 12.05
N ASP A 431 0.96 -2.13 10.95
CA ASP A 431 0.58 -3.52 10.69
C ASP A 431 1.81 -4.42 10.61
N VAL A 432 2.86 -4.01 9.90
CA VAL A 432 4.12 -4.77 9.82
C VAL A 432 4.79 -4.86 11.20
N ALA A 433 4.84 -3.76 11.96
CA ALA A 433 5.43 -3.74 13.29
C ALA A 433 4.67 -4.61 14.32
N ALA A 434 3.36 -4.78 14.14
CA ALA A 434 2.54 -5.64 14.99
C ALA A 434 2.76 -7.13 14.70
N HIS A 435 3.09 -7.49 13.46
CA HIS A 435 3.22 -8.88 13.02
C HIS A 435 4.69 -9.36 12.92
N PHE A 436 5.66 -8.45 12.87
CA PHE A 436 7.06 -8.78 12.63
C PHE A 436 8.01 -8.01 13.56
N ASN A 437 9.17 -8.60 13.85
CA ASN A 437 10.21 -8.00 14.67
C ASN A 437 11.07 -7.03 13.84
N LEU A 438 10.82 -5.72 13.98
CA LEU A 438 11.54 -4.68 13.26
C LEU A 438 12.72 -4.12 14.09
N ASP A 439 13.84 -3.89 13.42
CA ASP A 439 14.91 -3.04 13.94
C ASP A 439 14.55 -1.57 13.70
N SER A 440 14.05 -0.90 14.74
CA SER A 440 13.65 0.52 14.68
C SER A 440 14.82 1.48 14.46
N THR A 441 16.06 1.00 14.48
CA THR A 441 17.24 1.80 14.11
C THR A 441 17.57 1.69 12.62
N ARG A 442 16.91 0.80 11.87
CA ARG A 442 17.14 0.58 10.44
C ARG A 442 15.87 0.80 9.65
N THR A 443 15.54 2.05 9.39
CA THR A 443 14.41 2.40 8.51
C THR A 443 14.86 3.32 7.38
N TYR A 444 14.38 3.00 6.18
CA TYR A 444 14.76 3.64 4.93
C TYR A 444 13.53 3.91 4.08
N VAL A 445 13.62 4.87 3.18
CA VAL A 445 12.55 5.20 2.26
C VAL A 445 13.09 5.41 0.85
N SER A 446 12.40 4.83 -0.12
CA SER A 446 12.65 4.97 -1.53
C SER A 446 11.36 4.95 -2.31
N GLY A 447 11.38 5.45 -3.55
CA GLY A 447 10.21 5.45 -4.39
C GLY A 447 10.50 6.01 -5.77
N TYR A 448 9.56 5.77 -6.68
CA TYR A 448 9.65 6.14 -8.08
C TYR A 448 8.58 7.18 -8.41
N SER A 449 8.90 8.24 -9.16
CA SER A 449 7.94 9.27 -9.59
C SER A 449 7.18 9.90 -8.40
N MET A 450 5.85 9.76 -8.31
CA MET A 450 5.03 10.12 -7.13
C MET A 450 5.62 9.55 -5.81
N GLY A 451 6.11 8.31 -5.83
CA GLY A 451 6.80 7.72 -4.68
C GLY A 451 8.16 8.35 -4.40
N GLY A 452 8.82 8.92 -5.40
CA GLY A 452 9.99 9.75 -5.23
C GLY A 452 9.67 11.08 -4.52
N TYR A 453 8.51 11.70 -4.82
CA TYR A 453 7.99 12.80 -4.02
C TYR A 453 7.66 12.37 -2.58
N GLY A 454 6.95 11.26 -2.41
CA GLY A 454 6.66 10.68 -1.08
C GLY A 454 7.93 10.43 -0.26
N THR A 455 9.02 10.04 -0.94
CA THR A 455 10.34 9.86 -0.32
C THR A 455 10.93 11.18 0.17
N TYR A 456 10.89 12.25 -0.62
CA TYR A 456 11.26 13.59 -0.13
C TYR A 456 10.40 14.00 1.06
N LYS A 457 9.09 13.99 0.88
CA LYS A 457 8.09 14.39 1.87
C LYS A 457 8.33 13.73 3.21
N LEU A 458 8.27 12.39 3.28
CA LEU A 458 8.40 11.65 4.53
C LEU A 458 9.76 11.86 5.21
N ALA A 459 10.86 11.87 4.43
CA ALA A 459 12.20 12.03 4.99
C ALA A 459 12.52 13.47 5.43
N THR A 460 11.86 14.50 4.88
CA THR A 460 12.03 15.88 5.34
C THR A 460 11.03 16.24 6.44
N GLN A 461 9.83 15.68 6.43
CA GLN A 461 8.80 15.97 7.45
C GLN A 461 9.04 15.20 8.76
N TYR A 462 9.53 13.96 8.65
CA TYR A 462 9.85 13.09 9.79
C TYR A 462 11.30 12.60 9.73
N PRO A 463 12.28 13.53 9.78
CA PRO A 463 13.68 13.21 9.50
C PRO A 463 14.32 12.30 10.56
N ASP A 464 13.72 12.21 11.74
CA ASP A 464 14.16 11.34 12.81
C ASP A 464 13.67 9.90 12.65
N LEU A 465 12.86 9.56 11.65
CA LEU A 465 12.45 8.19 11.32
C LEU A 465 13.42 7.44 10.41
N PHE A 466 14.14 8.13 9.53
CA PHE A 466 14.82 7.51 8.40
C PHE A 466 16.35 7.66 8.48
N ALA A 467 17.07 6.61 8.11
CA ALA A 467 18.52 6.62 8.07
C ALA A 467 19.05 7.19 6.75
N ARG A 468 18.38 6.88 5.63
CA ARG A 468 18.71 7.33 4.27
C ARG A 468 17.45 7.35 3.39
N ALA A 469 17.46 8.21 2.38
CA ALA A 469 16.38 8.38 1.41
C ALA A 469 16.89 8.27 -0.03
N PHE A 470 16.24 7.44 -0.85
CA PHE A 470 16.63 7.24 -2.26
C PHE A 470 15.47 7.54 -3.22
N THR A 471 15.55 8.65 -3.95
CA THR A 471 14.51 9.06 -4.91
C THR A 471 14.87 8.64 -6.34
N THR A 472 13.89 8.19 -7.11
CA THR A 472 14.04 7.95 -8.56
C THR A 472 12.98 8.72 -9.33
N VAL A 473 13.42 9.58 -10.25
CA VAL A 473 12.60 10.48 -11.08
C VAL A 473 11.48 11.18 -10.29
N GLY A 474 11.73 11.49 -9.02
CA GLY A 474 10.74 12.08 -8.12
C GLY A 474 10.71 13.61 -8.21
N PRO A 475 9.54 14.24 -8.33
CA PRO A 475 9.45 15.69 -8.25
C PRO A 475 9.65 16.16 -6.79
N PRO A 476 10.27 17.33 -6.55
CA PRO A 476 10.43 17.86 -5.19
C PRO A 476 9.13 18.35 -4.52
N ALA A 477 8.05 18.51 -5.28
CA ALA A 477 6.73 18.94 -4.82
C ALA A 477 5.67 18.00 -5.41
N ARG A 478 4.45 18.07 -4.88
CA ARG A 478 3.29 17.44 -5.54
C ARG A 478 3.15 18.06 -6.94
N GLU A 479 2.95 17.22 -7.95
CA GLU A 479 2.91 17.60 -9.37
C GLU A 479 4.26 18.14 -9.90
N ILE A 480 4.23 19.09 -10.84
CA ILE A 480 5.41 19.61 -11.53
C ILE A 480 5.91 20.89 -10.86
N TRP A 481 7.22 21.00 -10.71
CA TRP A 481 7.86 22.23 -10.24
C TRP A 481 8.88 22.77 -11.24
N LEU A 482 8.59 23.95 -11.80
CA LEU A 482 9.45 24.70 -12.72
C LEU A 482 9.89 26.03 -12.07
N PRO A 483 10.94 26.01 -11.23
CA PRO A 483 11.40 27.21 -10.55
C PRO A 483 11.85 28.30 -11.55
N PRO A 484 11.66 29.59 -11.22
CA PRO A 484 11.28 30.11 -9.91
C PRO A 484 9.77 30.14 -9.63
N ALA A 485 8.92 29.66 -10.55
CA ALA A 485 7.48 29.60 -10.30
C ALA A 485 7.16 28.62 -9.15
N PRO A 486 6.05 28.84 -8.42
CA PRO A 486 5.54 27.82 -7.51
C PRO A 486 5.20 26.54 -8.30
N PRO A 487 5.16 25.37 -7.64
CA PRO A 487 4.65 24.14 -8.24
C PRO A 487 3.27 24.35 -8.87
N VAL A 488 3.03 23.73 -10.02
CA VAL A 488 1.77 23.77 -10.75
C VAL A 488 1.35 22.34 -11.11
N GLY A 489 0.06 22.07 -11.01
CA GLY A 489 -0.53 20.77 -11.36
C GLY A 489 -1.72 20.94 -12.28
N GLU A 490 -1.91 19.99 -13.20
CA GLU A 490 -3.21 19.78 -13.83
C GLU A 490 -4.15 19.20 -12.78
N THR A 491 -5.15 19.97 -12.35
CA THR A 491 -6.08 19.53 -11.31
C THR A 491 -7.46 19.31 -11.94
N PRO A 492 -8.13 18.17 -11.66
CA PRO A 492 -9.58 18.17 -11.55
C PRO A 492 -9.99 19.28 -10.57
N GLU A 493 -11.08 19.99 -10.83
CA GLU A 493 -11.58 21.07 -9.97
C GLU A 493 -11.57 20.63 -8.49
N GLY A 494 -10.75 21.28 -7.65
CA GLY A 494 -10.82 21.13 -6.19
C GLY A 494 -9.62 20.54 -5.46
N SER A 495 -8.55 20.07 -6.13
CA SER A 495 -7.30 19.78 -5.40
C SER A 495 -6.57 21.08 -5.06
N GLY A 496 -6.41 21.31 -3.76
CA GLY A 496 -5.93 22.57 -3.20
C GLY A 496 -4.52 22.99 -3.65
N PRO A 497 -4.02 24.10 -3.11
CA PRO A 497 -2.71 24.64 -3.43
C PRO A 497 -1.56 23.62 -3.29
N THR A 498 -0.54 23.66 -4.17
CA THR A 498 0.58 22.70 -4.13
C THR A 498 1.89 23.30 -3.62
N ALA A 499 2.02 24.62 -3.46
CA ALA A 499 3.30 25.22 -3.06
C ALA A 499 3.77 24.76 -1.66
N TYR A 500 2.86 24.62 -0.70
CA TYR A 500 3.18 24.07 0.63
C TYR A 500 3.72 22.63 0.61
N THR A 501 3.50 21.89 -0.49
CA THR A 501 4.01 20.52 -0.65
C THR A 501 5.47 20.49 -1.10
N ASN A 502 6.06 21.63 -1.49
CA ASN A 502 7.41 21.67 -1.99
C ASN A 502 8.44 21.39 -0.88
N SER A 503 9.07 20.22 -0.92
CA SER A 503 10.10 19.82 0.04
C SER A 503 11.32 20.74 0.05
N ASN A 504 11.51 21.59 -0.97
CA ASN A 504 12.56 22.61 -0.96
C ASN A 504 12.41 23.60 0.21
N LEU A 505 11.18 23.83 0.67
CA LEU A 505 10.85 24.73 1.78
C LEU A 505 11.38 24.25 3.12
N VAL A 506 11.61 22.94 3.28
CA VAL A 506 11.96 22.30 4.57
C VAL A 506 13.23 21.45 4.46
N LEU A 507 14.07 21.72 3.47
CA LEU A 507 15.17 20.81 3.09
C LEU A 507 16.26 20.71 4.16
N GLU A 508 16.41 21.72 5.02
CA GLU A 508 17.32 21.69 6.16
C GLU A 508 17.03 20.56 7.16
N ASN A 509 15.79 20.05 7.19
CA ASN A 509 15.38 18.92 8.01
C ASN A 509 16.19 17.65 7.67
N ALA A 510 16.65 17.53 6.42
CA ALA A 510 17.45 16.40 5.94
C ALA A 510 18.89 16.38 6.46
N ARG A 511 19.29 17.27 7.40
CA ARG A 511 20.66 17.33 7.93
C ARG A 511 21.25 15.96 8.28
N TRP A 512 20.45 15.13 8.95
CA TRP A 512 20.89 13.82 9.40
C TRP A 512 20.50 12.66 8.48
N VAL A 513 19.72 12.93 7.42
CA VAL A 513 19.24 11.95 6.45
C VAL A 513 19.90 12.19 5.08
N PRO A 514 20.93 11.42 4.70
CA PRO A 514 21.53 11.53 3.37
C PRO A 514 20.55 11.16 2.25
N PHE A 515 20.66 11.86 1.12
CA PHE A 515 19.87 11.59 -0.10
C PHE A 515 20.72 11.09 -1.27
N LEU A 516 20.19 10.11 -1.99
CA LEU A 516 20.56 9.82 -3.37
C LEU A 516 19.35 10.13 -4.24
N ASN A 517 19.55 10.88 -5.30
CA ASN A 517 18.48 11.29 -6.21
C ASN A 517 18.87 10.91 -7.63
N TRP A 518 18.08 10.06 -8.27
CA TRP A 518 18.25 9.68 -9.67
C TRP A 518 17.23 10.40 -10.54
N VAL A 519 17.67 10.96 -11.66
CA VAL A 519 16.79 11.61 -12.64
C VAL A 519 17.19 11.26 -14.08
N GLY A 520 16.22 11.24 -14.98
CA GLY A 520 16.45 11.09 -16.41
C GLY A 520 16.72 12.44 -17.08
N ALA A 521 17.69 12.49 -18.01
CA ALA A 521 18.05 13.71 -18.74
C ALA A 521 16.97 14.21 -19.71
N THR A 522 16.06 13.32 -20.11
CA THR A 522 14.96 13.58 -21.05
C THR A 522 13.61 13.22 -20.42
N ASP A 523 13.52 13.27 -19.09
CA ASP A 523 12.29 13.03 -18.35
C ASP A 523 11.22 14.08 -18.69
N GLN A 524 10.14 13.60 -19.29
CA GLN A 524 9.04 14.41 -19.78
C GLN A 524 7.94 14.65 -18.72
N LEU A 525 7.91 13.87 -17.65
CA LEU A 525 6.89 13.97 -16.59
C LEU A 525 7.41 14.71 -15.36
N VAL A 526 8.72 14.61 -15.09
CA VAL A 526 9.40 15.35 -14.03
C VAL A 526 10.56 16.14 -14.64
N PRO A 527 10.29 17.37 -15.11
CA PRO A 527 11.32 18.22 -15.69
C PRO A 527 12.47 18.48 -14.72
N ILE A 528 13.70 18.25 -15.20
CA ILE A 528 14.96 18.40 -14.45
C ILE A 528 15.16 19.75 -13.73
N PRO A 529 14.64 20.91 -14.19
CA PRO A 529 14.80 22.16 -13.48
C PRO A 529 14.42 22.10 -11.98
N GLY A 530 13.34 21.39 -11.64
CA GLY A 530 12.90 21.17 -10.26
C GLY A 530 13.93 20.37 -9.45
N PRO A 531 14.24 19.12 -9.81
CA PRO A 531 15.28 18.32 -9.13
C PRO A 531 16.66 19.00 -9.07
N ARG A 532 17.06 19.77 -10.08
CA ARG A 532 18.31 20.56 -10.00
C ARG A 532 18.21 21.72 -9.01
N ALA A 533 17.07 22.39 -8.89
CA ALA A 533 16.88 23.41 -7.86
C ALA A 533 16.91 22.80 -6.45
N GLN A 534 16.32 21.62 -6.28
CA GLN A 534 16.43 20.84 -5.05
C GLN A 534 17.89 20.52 -4.71
N GLN A 535 18.66 20.01 -5.68
CA GLN A 535 20.08 19.72 -5.50
C GLN A 535 20.90 20.97 -5.15
N ARG A 536 20.67 22.10 -5.84
CA ARG A 536 21.32 23.38 -5.50
C ARG A 536 21.04 23.81 -4.05
N ARG A 537 19.83 23.59 -3.54
CA ARG A 537 19.50 23.90 -2.14
C ARG A 537 20.21 22.94 -1.17
N PHE A 538 20.30 21.65 -1.47
CA PHE A 538 21.12 20.71 -0.70
C PHE A 538 22.58 21.19 -0.60
N ASP A 539 23.18 21.59 -1.72
CA ASP A 539 24.57 22.06 -1.76
C ASP A 539 24.76 23.38 -1.01
N ALA A 540 23.83 24.34 -1.16
CA ALA A 540 23.86 25.61 -0.44
C ALA A 540 23.76 25.43 1.09
N LEU A 541 23.03 24.41 1.54
CA LEU A 541 22.90 24.04 2.95
C LEU A 541 24.05 23.12 3.43
N GLY A 542 24.93 22.67 2.53
CA GLY A 542 26.02 21.75 2.84
C GLY A 542 25.54 20.37 3.28
N LEU A 543 24.40 19.91 2.77
CA LEU A 543 23.76 18.65 3.15
C LEU A 543 24.30 17.47 2.36
N ARG A 544 24.21 16.26 2.92
CA ARG A 544 24.70 15.04 2.25
C ARG A 544 23.71 14.63 1.17
N SER A 545 23.99 14.95 -0.08
CA SER A 545 23.17 14.54 -1.22
C SER A 545 24.01 14.19 -2.45
N ARG A 546 23.43 13.40 -3.33
CA ARG A 546 23.93 13.15 -4.68
C ARG A 546 22.78 13.21 -5.66
N LEU A 547 22.89 14.05 -6.70
CA LEU A 547 22.04 14.01 -7.87
C LEU A 547 22.79 13.27 -8.98
N ARG A 548 22.21 12.16 -9.44
CA ARG A 548 22.69 11.42 -10.61
C ARG A 548 21.74 11.64 -11.77
N VAL A 549 22.25 12.20 -12.85
CA VAL A 549 21.50 12.47 -14.09
C VAL A 549 21.93 11.44 -15.13
N PHE A 550 20.99 10.63 -15.63
CA PHE A 550 21.24 9.63 -16.66
C PHE A 550 20.92 10.15 -18.06
N THR A 551 21.82 9.95 -19.01
CA THR A 551 21.71 10.47 -20.38
C THR A 551 22.05 9.40 -21.43
N PRO A 552 21.14 9.07 -22.37
CA PRO A 552 19.73 9.42 -22.37
C PRO A 552 18.95 8.60 -21.34
N ALA A 553 17.90 9.18 -20.75
CA ALA A 553 16.90 8.47 -19.96
C ALA A 553 15.64 9.33 -19.86
N ASP A 554 14.50 8.75 -20.25
CA ASP A 554 13.17 9.29 -20.00
C ASP A 554 12.64 8.88 -18.61
N HIS A 555 11.36 9.18 -18.34
CA HIS A 555 10.73 8.87 -17.06
C HIS A 555 10.66 7.37 -16.72
N PHE A 556 10.68 6.47 -17.70
CA PHE A 556 10.45 5.03 -17.49
C PHE A 556 11.71 4.18 -17.66
N THR A 557 12.74 4.74 -18.32
CA THR A 557 13.99 4.06 -18.66
C THR A 557 14.61 3.32 -17.47
N LEU A 558 14.64 3.94 -16.28
CA LEU A 558 15.30 3.37 -15.11
C LEU A 558 14.53 2.17 -14.51
N ALA A 559 13.20 2.24 -14.50
CA ALA A 559 12.34 1.13 -14.07
C ALA A 559 12.50 -0.08 -15.01
N ILE A 560 12.48 0.15 -16.32
CA ILE A 560 12.61 -0.90 -17.35
C ILE A 560 13.97 -1.63 -17.22
N LEU A 561 15.04 -0.90 -16.89
CA LEU A 561 16.36 -1.51 -16.76
C LEU A 561 16.49 -2.41 -15.52
N ASP A 562 15.73 -2.12 -14.46
CA ASP A 562 15.70 -2.87 -13.19
C ASP A 562 17.13 -3.16 -12.64
N ARG A 563 17.91 -2.08 -12.47
CA ARG A 563 19.32 -2.12 -12.00
C ARG A 563 19.53 -1.15 -10.84
N TRP A 564 19.35 -1.62 -9.61
CA TRP A 564 19.32 -0.78 -8.40
C TRP A 564 20.50 -1.00 -7.46
N ASP A 565 21.60 -1.58 -7.93
CA ASP A 565 22.73 -1.94 -7.07
C ASP A 565 23.41 -0.74 -6.40
N GLU A 566 23.55 0.42 -7.07
CA GLU A 566 23.98 1.65 -6.38
C GLU A 566 22.94 2.13 -5.35
N GLY A 567 21.64 2.06 -5.66
CA GLY A 567 20.57 2.39 -4.71
C GLY A 567 20.62 1.51 -3.47
N ARG A 568 20.81 0.20 -3.64
CA ARG A 568 21.03 -0.77 -2.57
C ARG A 568 22.24 -0.42 -1.70
N ASP A 569 23.38 -0.15 -2.33
CA ASP A 569 24.63 0.15 -1.64
C ASP A 569 24.54 1.49 -0.90
N PHE A 570 23.84 2.45 -1.51
CA PHE A 570 23.52 3.72 -0.90
C PHE A 570 22.56 3.56 0.28
N LEU A 571 21.50 2.77 0.22
CA LEU A 571 20.63 2.55 1.38
C LEU A 571 21.39 1.83 2.51
N GLY A 572 22.18 0.81 2.16
CA GLY A 572 23.09 0.14 3.08
C GLY A 572 22.40 -0.35 4.37
N ASN A 573 23.12 -0.29 5.50
CA ASN A 573 22.64 -0.67 6.83
C ASN A 573 22.92 0.42 7.90
N ALA A 574 22.99 1.69 7.48
CA ALA A 574 23.27 2.78 8.41
C ALA A 574 22.14 2.94 9.42
N PRO A 575 22.42 3.19 10.71
CA PRO A 575 21.38 3.43 11.69
C PRO A 575 20.77 4.82 11.52
N VAL A 576 19.51 4.97 11.94
CA VAL A 576 18.81 6.26 12.08
C VAL A 576 19.50 7.08 13.16
N GLU A 577 19.83 8.33 12.86
CA GLU A 577 20.30 9.28 13.87
C GLU A 577 19.11 9.74 14.71
N ARG A 578 19.17 9.58 16.04
CA ARG A 578 18.05 9.92 16.95
C ARG A 578 18.39 11.02 17.94
N ARG A 579 19.69 11.32 18.14
CA ARG A 579 20.16 12.30 19.13
C ARG A 579 21.32 13.11 18.55
N PRO A 580 21.07 13.91 17.50
CA PRO A 580 22.10 14.69 16.86
C PRO A 580 22.58 15.85 17.73
N SER A 581 23.79 16.36 17.48
CA SER A 581 24.30 17.56 18.15
C SER A 581 23.63 18.87 17.72
N ARG A 582 22.93 18.85 16.59
CA ARG A 582 22.22 20.00 16.01
C ARG A 582 20.93 19.55 15.34
N VAL A 583 19.84 20.26 15.61
CA VAL A 583 18.54 20.11 14.96
C VAL A 583 18.32 21.35 14.11
N ASN A 584 18.23 21.16 12.80
CA ASN A 584 17.68 22.13 11.87
C ASN A 584 16.32 21.57 11.48
N TYR A 585 15.26 22.28 11.85
CA TYR A 585 13.90 21.84 11.58
C TYR A 585 13.04 23.03 11.18
N ALA A 586 12.45 22.93 9.99
CA ALA A 586 11.44 23.83 9.48
C ALA A 586 10.15 23.07 9.25
N PHE A 587 9.04 23.78 9.43
CA PHE A 587 7.71 23.24 9.30
C PHE A 587 6.80 24.26 8.62
N VAL A 588 5.77 23.74 7.97
CA VAL A 588 4.81 24.51 7.18
C VAL A 588 3.42 24.17 7.73
N PRO A 589 2.78 25.05 8.53
CA PRO A 589 1.49 24.75 9.17
C PRO A 589 0.41 24.27 8.19
N ALA A 590 0.42 24.74 6.94
CA ALA A 590 -0.51 24.28 5.89
C ALA A 590 -0.37 22.78 5.52
N ALA A 591 0.75 22.14 5.88
CA ALA A 591 0.98 20.71 5.66
C ALA A 591 0.38 19.82 6.76
N ASP A 592 -0.05 20.38 7.90
CA ASP A 592 -0.61 19.60 9.00
C ASP A 592 -2.05 19.15 8.72
N ARG A 593 -2.39 17.97 9.23
CA ARG A 593 -3.76 17.42 9.31
C ARG A 593 -4.00 16.86 10.71
N PRO A 594 -4.25 17.71 11.72
CA PRO A 594 -4.45 17.27 13.10
C PRO A 594 -5.57 16.22 13.26
N GLN A 595 -6.63 16.32 12.46
CA GLN A 595 -7.73 15.36 12.43
C GLN A 595 -7.30 13.94 12.01
N LEU A 596 -6.24 13.83 11.21
CA LEU A 596 -5.63 12.56 10.80
C LEU A 596 -4.50 12.11 11.74
N GLY A 597 -4.09 12.98 12.68
CA GLY A 597 -2.92 12.75 13.54
C GLY A 597 -1.59 12.94 12.81
N LEU A 598 -1.58 13.72 11.74
CA LEU A 598 -0.40 14.09 10.96
C LEU A 598 -0.05 15.54 11.31
N ILE A 599 0.93 15.72 12.19
CA ILE A 599 1.37 17.02 12.70
C ILE A 599 2.90 17.03 12.64
N HIS A 600 3.47 18.13 12.16
CA HIS A 600 4.91 18.31 11.92
C HIS A 600 5.53 19.31 12.91
N ASP A 601 5.35 19.06 14.20
CA ASP A 601 5.70 19.97 15.29
C ASP A 601 6.95 19.54 16.09
N HIS A 602 7.63 18.48 15.66
CA HIS A 602 8.77 17.95 16.38
C HIS A 602 9.78 17.23 15.47
N ALA A 603 11.03 17.21 15.94
CA ALA A 603 12.05 16.31 15.44
C ALA A 603 13.17 16.15 16.48
N TYR A 604 13.62 14.91 16.68
CA TYR A 604 14.72 14.56 17.58
C TYR A 604 14.47 14.97 19.05
N TRP A 605 15.08 16.07 19.52
CA TRP A 605 14.97 16.59 20.88
C TRP A 605 14.32 17.98 20.93
N VAL A 606 13.68 18.39 19.84
CA VAL A 606 12.84 19.59 19.73
C VAL A 606 11.40 19.16 19.49
N SER A 607 10.45 19.77 20.21
CA SER A 607 9.02 19.47 20.08
C SER A 607 8.12 20.66 20.39
N ASP A 608 6.80 20.45 20.38
CA ASP A 608 5.77 21.47 20.66
C ASP A 608 5.94 22.74 19.82
N LEU A 609 6.44 22.61 18.58
CA LEU A 609 6.70 23.74 17.71
C LEU A 609 5.38 24.32 17.18
N GLU A 610 5.16 25.60 17.43
CA GLU A 610 4.03 26.35 16.89
C GLU A 610 4.56 27.59 16.15
N ALA A 611 4.04 27.83 14.96
CA ALA A 611 4.36 29.05 14.21
C ALA A 611 3.75 30.26 14.92
N ARG A 612 4.44 31.41 14.86
CA ARG A 612 3.90 32.66 15.40
C ARG A 612 2.88 33.28 14.46
N ASP A 613 3.15 33.21 13.16
CA ASP A 613 2.30 33.68 12.07
C ASP A 613 2.05 32.55 11.08
N GLU A 614 0.77 32.27 10.83
CA GLU A 614 0.29 31.23 9.92
C GLU A 614 -0.41 31.82 8.68
N SER A 615 -0.36 33.14 8.48
CA SER A 615 -1.18 33.84 7.47
C SER A 615 -0.70 33.72 6.03
N GLY A 616 0.34 32.94 5.73
CA GLY A 616 0.87 32.77 4.38
C GLY A 616 -0.14 32.14 3.42
N ASP A 617 0.09 32.29 2.11
CA ASP A 617 -0.76 31.69 1.07
C ASP A 617 -0.22 30.30 0.72
N PRO A 618 -0.93 29.21 1.03
CA PRO A 618 -0.44 27.86 0.76
C PRO A 618 -0.16 27.57 -0.71
N GLY A 619 -0.72 28.37 -1.64
CA GLY A 619 -0.56 28.22 -3.09
C GLY A 619 0.63 28.93 -3.70
N THR A 620 1.20 29.92 -3.01
CA THR A 620 2.27 30.74 -3.58
C THR A 620 3.43 30.97 -2.62
N ASP A 621 3.14 31.27 -1.36
CA ASP A 621 4.11 31.58 -0.32
C ASP A 621 3.57 31.16 1.06
N PRO A 622 3.65 29.86 1.38
CA PRO A 622 3.08 29.32 2.61
C PRO A 622 3.83 29.85 3.85
N ALA A 623 3.10 30.02 4.95
CA ALA A 623 3.73 30.30 6.23
C ALA A 623 4.73 29.19 6.60
N ARG A 624 5.88 29.59 7.12
CA ARG A 624 6.98 28.70 7.47
C ARG A 624 7.57 29.10 8.82
N GLY A 625 7.76 28.12 9.70
CA GLY A 625 8.53 28.27 10.94
C GLY A 625 9.85 27.50 10.84
N GLU A 626 10.90 27.99 11.50
CA GLU A 626 12.20 27.32 11.55
C GLU A 626 12.88 27.45 12.92
N ILE A 627 13.51 26.35 13.34
CA ILE A 627 14.43 26.29 14.48
C ILE A 627 15.78 25.71 14.07
N ASP A 628 16.84 26.41 14.47
CA ASP A 628 18.23 25.95 14.43
C ASP A 628 18.78 25.83 15.85
N ALA A 629 18.73 24.63 16.42
CA ALA A 629 19.19 24.36 17.78
C ALA A 629 20.48 23.53 17.78
N ARG A 630 21.53 23.99 18.47
CA ARG A 630 22.81 23.28 18.62
C ARG A 630 23.20 23.13 20.08
N SER A 631 23.42 21.89 20.49
CA SER A 631 24.00 21.59 21.80
C SER A 631 25.51 21.41 21.72
N GLN A 632 26.25 22.25 22.44
CA GLN A 632 27.71 22.13 22.56
C GLN A 632 28.12 21.02 23.53
N ALA A 633 27.18 20.35 24.21
CA ALA A 633 27.48 19.25 25.12
C ALA A 633 27.99 18.00 24.39
N PHE A 634 27.66 17.87 23.10
CA PHE A 634 28.15 16.80 22.25
C PHE A 634 29.64 16.91 21.94
N GLY A 635 30.18 18.14 21.90
CA GLY A 635 31.57 18.38 21.50
C GLY A 635 31.79 18.20 20.00
N GLU A 636 30.77 18.50 19.20
CA GLU A 636 30.80 18.38 17.74
C GLU A 636 30.81 19.77 17.08
N GLY A 637 31.67 19.91 16.07
CA GLY A 637 31.84 21.10 15.23
C GLY A 637 30.82 21.19 14.11
N GLN A 638 31.06 22.10 13.15
CA GLN A 638 30.36 22.07 11.87
C GLN A 638 31.00 21.00 10.97
N PRO A 639 30.20 20.17 10.26
CA PRO A 639 30.74 19.19 9.32
C PRO A 639 31.66 19.84 8.28
N ILE A 640 32.72 19.13 7.91
CA ILE A 640 33.55 19.50 6.76
C ILE A 640 32.86 18.96 5.52
N THR A 641 32.45 19.88 4.64
CA THR A 641 31.77 19.55 3.39
C THR A 641 32.76 19.49 2.24
N GLU A 642 32.53 18.56 1.34
CA GLU A 642 33.24 18.46 0.07
C GLU A 642 32.24 18.23 -1.06
N GLY A 643 32.49 18.90 -2.20
CA GLY A 643 31.73 18.65 -3.42
C GLY A 643 31.97 17.23 -3.93
N VAL A 644 30.90 16.59 -4.37
CA VAL A 644 30.91 15.34 -5.11
C VAL A 644 30.73 15.71 -6.57
N SER A 645 31.64 15.26 -7.42
CA SER A 645 31.46 15.28 -8.86
C SER A 645 31.99 13.99 -9.46
N GLY A 646 31.36 13.54 -10.53
CA GLY A 646 31.77 12.32 -11.21
C GLY A 646 30.84 11.97 -12.35
N GLY A 647 31.02 10.76 -12.86
CA GLY A 647 30.12 10.18 -13.84
C GLY A 647 30.12 8.67 -13.75
N GLY A 648 29.14 8.07 -14.40
CA GLY A 648 29.07 6.62 -14.58
C GLY A 648 28.80 6.28 -16.04
N GLY A 649 28.94 5.01 -16.35
CA GLY A 649 28.68 4.44 -17.66
C GLY A 649 28.58 2.92 -17.57
N PRO A 650 28.67 2.22 -18.71
CA PRO A 650 28.70 0.75 -18.73
C PRO A 650 29.73 0.19 -17.74
N GLY A 651 29.30 -0.70 -16.85
CA GLY A 651 30.14 -1.30 -15.80
C GLY A 651 30.18 -0.53 -14.47
N SER A 652 29.57 0.66 -14.38
CA SER A 652 29.32 1.33 -13.10
C SER A 652 28.18 0.65 -12.35
N ALA A 653 28.12 0.86 -11.03
CA ALA A 653 26.97 0.44 -10.24
C ALA A 653 25.69 1.20 -10.68
N GLY A 654 24.55 0.51 -10.69
CA GLY A 654 23.26 1.00 -11.19
C GLY A 654 23.04 0.75 -12.69
N PRO A 655 22.12 1.52 -13.32
CA PRO A 655 21.80 1.40 -14.74
C PRO A 655 23.06 1.60 -15.61
N PRO A 656 23.24 0.80 -16.69
CA PRO A 656 24.42 0.84 -17.55
C PRO A 656 24.40 2.04 -18.52
N LEU A 657 23.91 3.19 -18.06
CA LEU A 657 23.75 4.41 -18.84
C LEU A 657 24.86 5.42 -18.48
N VAL A 658 25.23 6.23 -19.47
CA VAL A 658 26.09 7.39 -19.21
C VAL A 658 25.37 8.30 -18.22
N SER A 659 26.09 8.79 -17.24
CA SER A 659 25.52 9.65 -16.20
C SER A 659 26.53 10.61 -15.63
N THR A 660 26.04 11.72 -15.09
CA THR A 660 26.81 12.64 -14.26
C THR A 660 26.33 12.57 -12.83
N ILE A 661 27.24 12.72 -11.88
CA ILE A 661 26.94 12.81 -10.46
C ILE A 661 27.42 14.17 -9.96
N GLU A 662 26.56 14.88 -9.25
CA GLU A 662 26.90 16.09 -8.50
C GLU A 662 26.33 16.04 -7.08
N GLY A 663 26.91 16.78 -6.15
CA GLY A 663 26.31 17.02 -4.84
C GLY A 663 27.34 17.29 -3.76
N THR A 664 27.01 16.90 -2.53
CA THR A 664 27.80 17.22 -1.34
C THR A 664 27.94 16.02 -0.42
N ARG A 665 29.13 15.82 0.14
CA ARG A 665 29.39 14.82 1.19
C ARG A 665 30.03 15.47 2.41
N TRP A 666 29.92 14.80 3.56
CA TRP A 666 30.70 15.15 4.75
C TRP A 666 31.92 14.23 4.86
N THR A 667 33.10 14.80 5.07
CA THR A 667 34.32 14.02 5.30
C THR A 667 34.68 13.85 6.77
N GLY A 668 33.99 14.58 7.64
CA GLY A 668 34.06 14.40 9.09
C GLY A 668 33.31 15.49 9.83
N ILE A 669 33.09 15.26 11.12
CA ILE A 669 32.60 16.27 12.05
C ILE A 669 33.75 16.55 13.04
N PRO A 670 34.38 17.73 13.00
CA PRO A 670 35.49 18.07 13.89
C PRO A 670 35.06 18.02 15.35
N ALA A 671 35.95 17.57 16.23
CA ALA A 671 35.72 17.65 17.67
C ALA A 671 35.88 19.11 18.16
N THR A 672 35.02 19.51 19.09
CA THR A 672 35.09 20.81 19.79
C THR A 672 34.99 20.59 21.30
N PRO A 673 35.47 21.53 22.13
CA PRO A 673 35.33 21.41 23.58
C PRO A 673 33.87 21.30 24.00
N LYS A 674 33.53 20.25 24.77
CA LYS A 674 32.20 20.07 25.34
C LYS A 674 31.87 21.18 26.32
N ARG A 675 30.69 21.78 26.20
CA ARG A 675 30.20 22.85 27.09
C ARG A 675 28.74 22.62 27.41
N ASN A 676 28.31 22.92 28.64
CA ASN A 676 26.88 22.95 28.97
C ASN A 676 26.23 24.22 28.39
N ARG A 677 26.14 24.28 27.06
CA ARG A 677 25.68 25.43 26.31
C ARG A 677 24.79 25.01 25.15
N LEU A 678 23.63 25.65 25.06
CA LEU A 678 22.68 25.55 23.97
C LEU A 678 22.68 26.86 23.18
N VAL A 679 22.67 26.76 21.85
CA VAL A 679 22.49 27.89 20.94
C VAL A 679 21.25 27.61 20.10
N VAL A 680 20.30 28.54 20.04
CA VAL A 680 19.03 28.40 19.34
C VAL A 680 18.79 29.65 18.48
N GLY A 681 18.52 29.46 17.20
CA GLY A 681 17.94 30.45 16.30
C GLY A 681 16.50 30.08 15.98
N LEU A 682 15.61 31.07 15.97
CA LEU A 682 14.18 30.90 15.70
C LEU A 682 13.71 31.92 14.66
N GLU A 683 13.02 31.44 13.64
CA GLU A 683 12.33 32.27 12.64
C GLU A 683 10.85 31.86 12.62
N ASN A 684 9.96 32.83 12.83
CA ASN A 684 8.51 32.63 12.91
C ASN A 684 8.05 31.50 13.87
N VAL A 685 8.80 31.25 14.95
CA VAL A 685 8.40 30.29 15.99
C VAL A 685 7.84 31.03 17.20
N GLY A 686 6.58 30.77 17.54
CA GLY A 686 5.88 31.34 18.70
C GLY A 686 6.06 30.49 19.96
N ARG A 687 6.22 29.17 19.79
CA ARG A 687 6.41 28.21 20.88
C ARG A 687 7.29 27.05 20.46
N GLY A 688 8.05 26.49 21.40
CA GLY A 688 8.73 25.20 21.27
C GLY A 688 9.18 24.65 22.63
N THR A 689 9.66 23.41 22.63
CA THR A 689 10.23 22.69 23.77
C THR A 689 11.58 22.08 23.38
N ILE A 690 12.58 22.16 24.28
CA ILE A 690 13.87 21.45 24.15
C ILE A 690 13.99 20.35 25.20
N ASP A 691 14.17 19.10 24.76
CA ASP A 691 14.56 18.01 25.66
C ASP A 691 16.07 18.11 26.00
N GLY A 692 16.34 18.60 27.21
CA GLY A 692 17.71 18.73 27.72
C GLY A 692 18.48 17.40 27.79
N ARG A 693 17.80 16.25 27.97
CA ARG A 693 18.45 14.94 27.98
C ARG A 693 18.84 14.50 26.58
N GLY A 694 17.91 14.61 25.63
CA GLY A 694 18.18 14.40 24.20
C GLY A 694 19.33 15.28 23.71
N ALA A 695 19.38 16.53 24.17
CA ALA A 695 20.45 17.49 23.90
C ALA A 695 21.73 17.30 24.74
N LYS A 696 21.84 16.25 25.59
CA LYS A 696 22.99 15.96 26.48
C LYS A 696 23.37 17.08 27.46
N LEU A 697 22.44 17.96 27.82
CA LEU A 697 22.64 19.08 28.75
C LEU A 697 22.58 18.67 30.23
N ASP A 698 22.00 17.50 30.53
CA ASP A 698 21.83 16.96 31.90
C ASP A 698 22.95 15.98 32.33
N GLY A 699 23.91 15.68 31.45
CA GLY A 699 24.99 14.70 31.67
C GLY A 699 26.19 15.22 32.48
N ALA A 700 27.39 14.68 32.21
CA ALA A 700 28.62 15.04 32.95
C ALA A 700 28.97 16.54 32.90
N VAL A 701 28.61 17.23 31.82
CA VAL A 701 28.73 18.70 31.70
C VAL A 701 27.62 19.46 32.44
N GLY A 702 26.50 18.80 32.73
CA GLY A 702 25.33 19.34 33.43
C GLY A 702 25.60 19.79 34.87
N ARG A 703 26.76 19.42 35.43
CA ARG A 703 27.26 19.95 36.72
C ARG A 703 27.63 21.44 36.64
N HIS A 704 27.82 21.97 35.44
CA HIS A 704 28.02 23.40 35.21
C HIS A 704 26.68 24.09 34.90
N PRO A 705 26.51 25.38 35.24
CA PRO A 705 25.31 26.12 34.86
C PRO A 705 25.08 26.07 33.35
N LEU A 706 23.86 25.73 32.95
CA LEU A 706 23.43 25.76 31.56
C LEU A 706 23.49 27.21 31.04
N ARG A 707 24.15 27.43 29.91
CA ARG A 707 24.10 28.71 29.18
C ARG A 707 23.27 28.56 27.93
N VAL A 708 22.22 29.34 27.79
CA VAL A 708 21.40 29.39 26.57
C VAL A 708 21.67 30.70 25.85
N ARG A 709 21.97 30.64 24.55
CA ARG A 709 21.90 31.79 23.64
C ARG A 709 20.73 31.55 22.71
N LEU A 710 19.70 32.39 22.81
CA LEU A 710 18.51 32.33 21.97
C LEU A 710 18.46 33.61 21.12
N GLU A 711 18.34 33.44 19.81
CA GLU A 711 18.10 34.51 18.84
C GLU A 711 16.76 34.22 18.17
N SER A 712 15.86 35.19 18.17
CA SER A 712 14.53 35.06 17.55
C SER A 712 14.16 36.36 16.86
N ASP A 713 13.43 36.23 15.76
CA ASP A 713 12.87 37.33 14.97
C ASP A 713 11.64 38.00 15.62
N GLY A 714 11.19 37.51 16.79
CA GLY A 714 10.12 38.15 17.57
C GLY A 714 9.81 37.43 18.88
N ASN A 715 8.63 37.68 19.44
CA ASN A 715 8.25 37.14 20.76
C ASN A 715 7.84 35.66 20.66
N GLY A 716 8.15 34.88 21.68
CA GLY A 716 7.76 33.48 21.79
C GLY A 716 8.16 32.86 23.14
N ARG A 717 7.95 31.56 23.27
CA ARG A 717 8.31 30.75 24.45
C ARG A 717 9.10 29.51 24.04
N MET A 718 10.20 29.23 24.74
CA MET A 718 11.04 28.03 24.55
C MET A 718 11.30 27.31 25.87
#